data_AF-A0A834CMP8-F1
#
_entry.id   AF-A0A834CMP8-F1
#
_cell.length_a   1.000
_cell.length_b   1.000
_cell.length_c   1.000
_cell.angle_alpha   90.00
_cell.angle_beta   90.00
_cell.angle_gamma   90.00
#
_symmetry.space_group_name_H-M   'P 1'
#
loop_
_entity.id
_entity.type
_entity.pdbx_description
1 polymer ?
#
loop_
_entity_poly.entity_id
_entity_poly.type
_entity_poly.pdbx_seq_one_letter_code
_entity_poly.pdbx_strand_id
1 'polypeptide(L)'
;MAVLATCGCDDELFSEEGEEPRIQQGCSPAHCDDKARKQRVVLFLREAEKNRILIEKLGNERTLKCKKYGSTDECGDLEEYENRLEKERNAERAGLQKQLMKIQNDVRKFQSHLTDVKPTPELIERLKDIMSDLETSINSLKEEQRSCFEEYLKEEMIVRLEISAYEKKIENWSLPLKSNPKIHTASPTKIKLHNRDLPAEVRAPEDFLQKTGGPNGGWDQCDHQVFLRIWTKHGGQTSYRNEAKLHLPDKTAEEIKQHEGWHLELLSLQDQKKKAIQLWKASKQRENQTRKHNQEETEKTQRADEEARILAEMHRSKEERREVARQLEKWREEKKRKEEQEEEQRVAKEIQRRKLEKENCRRQMEVKLAVVEQLKMRREVEEEEARRRREEEQKEMEERRREAAKVIKLFQERDLRKVEAKLHEKHLREKEEEERQEKIASKLKEKACAESKMAEEEKHLEEFEQIDFLKDRHVRFFQRTLQVLPERYASLETTRLSIVFFALSGLDVLESLDVIDKNLIIEWIYSQQVLPTDNKSNLGRCGFRGSSHIGIPYSTKGPGVLHPYDSGHVAMTYTGLCSLLILGDDLSRVNKQGCLAGLRALQLEDGSFYSVPEGSENDIRFIYCAACICFMLDDWSGMNIQKAIEYIRGSLSYDNGFGQGAGRESHGGWTYCAIASLCLMGRLEEALSPRELDRIRRWCIMRQQSGFHGRPNKPVDTCYSFWVGATLELLGVFRYTNFEKNRNFILSTQDRLVGGFAKWPDSHPDPLHAYFGLCGLSLIGEPNLRKVHPALNITQRAFQHLQQLHQTWRSTTDQQH
;
A
#
# COMPACT_ATOMS: atom_id res chain seq x y z
N MET A 1 3.40 7.45 7.27
CA MET A 1 4.02 7.92 8.54
C MET A 1 4.98 9.13 8.39
N ALA A 2 5.18 9.69 7.18
CA ALA A 2 5.78 11.02 6.95
C ALA A 2 4.84 11.94 6.13
N VAL A 3 3.54 11.64 6.10
CA VAL A 3 2.57 12.17 5.11
C VAL A 3 1.52 13.12 5.72
N LEU A 4 1.47 13.32 7.03
CA LEU A 4 0.41 14.12 7.67
C LEU A 4 0.80 15.57 8.01
N ALA A 5 1.55 16.24 7.14
CA ALA A 5 1.77 17.68 7.28
C ALA A 5 1.62 18.41 5.94
N THR A 6 0.67 19.35 5.93
CA THR A 6 0.46 20.50 5.02
C THR A 6 -0.31 20.28 3.71
N CYS A 7 -1.59 20.69 3.70
CA CYS A 7 -2.29 21.20 2.52
C CYS A 7 -3.03 22.50 2.88
N GLY A 8 -2.72 23.57 2.15
CA GLY A 8 -3.49 24.82 2.06
C GLY A 8 -3.30 25.35 0.63
N CYS A 9 -4.40 25.69 -0.03
CA CYS A 9 -4.51 26.10 -1.43
C CYS A 9 -4.27 27.61 -1.61
N ASP A 10 -3.77 28.02 -2.79
CA ASP A 10 -4.44 28.96 -3.71
C ASP A 10 -3.74 29.04 -5.09
N ASP A 11 -4.53 29.25 -6.13
CA ASP A 11 -4.24 29.23 -7.59
C ASP A 11 -4.17 30.66 -8.16
N GLU A 12 -3.43 30.98 -9.25
CA GLU A 12 -3.97 31.02 -10.63
C GLU A 12 -2.91 31.31 -11.75
N LEU A 13 -3.34 31.10 -13.01
CA LEU A 13 -2.62 31.02 -14.30
C LEU A 13 -2.64 32.32 -15.15
N PHE A 14 -1.70 32.37 -16.11
CA PHE A 14 -1.41 33.38 -17.16
C PHE A 14 -2.43 33.54 -18.33
N SER A 15 -2.38 34.70 -19.00
CA SER A 15 -2.55 34.86 -20.48
C SER A 15 -1.70 36.04 -21.04
N GLU A 16 -1.14 35.88 -22.26
CA GLU A 16 -0.28 36.78 -23.09
C GLU A 16 -1.06 37.99 -23.68
N GLU A 17 -0.54 39.12 -24.23
CA GLU A 17 0.66 39.51 -25.03
C GLU A 17 0.98 41.04 -24.86
N GLY A 18 2.18 41.52 -25.26
CA GLY A 18 2.45 42.92 -25.66
C GLY A 18 3.74 43.61 -25.15
N GLU A 19 4.49 44.27 -26.05
CA GLU A 19 5.90 44.74 -25.95
C GLU A 19 6.24 45.96 -25.04
N GLU A 20 7.45 45.91 -24.43
CA GLU A 20 8.47 46.90 -23.93
C GLU A 20 8.18 48.42 -23.65
N PRO A 21 9.04 49.18 -22.87
CA PRO A 21 10.22 48.84 -22.03
C PRO A 21 10.33 49.51 -20.60
N ARG A 22 11.21 48.90 -19.77
CA ARG A 22 12.03 49.40 -18.61
C ARG A 22 11.40 50.20 -17.45
N ILE A 23 11.57 49.68 -16.21
CA ILE A 23 12.22 50.30 -15.01
C ILE A 23 12.39 49.23 -13.90
N GLN A 24 13.47 49.35 -13.11
CA GLN A 24 13.92 48.48 -12.01
C GLN A 24 12.97 48.44 -10.79
N GLN A 25 12.79 47.26 -10.15
CA GLN A 25 12.67 47.05 -8.67
C GLN A 25 12.54 45.53 -8.33
N GLY A 26 12.94 45.13 -7.11
CA GLY A 26 13.34 43.75 -6.76
C GLY A 26 12.34 42.80 -6.05
N CYS A 27 12.82 41.55 -5.86
CA CYS A 27 12.52 40.48 -4.88
C CYS A 27 11.06 39.96 -4.60
N SER A 28 10.77 38.67 -4.90
CA SER A 28 10.01 37.74 -4.01
C SER A 28 9.87 36.27 -4.51
N PRO A 29 9.55 35.28 -3.62
CA PRO A 29 9.75 33.84 -3.82
C PRO A 29 8.49 33.00 -4.16
N ALA A 30 7.77 33.32 -5.24
CA ALA A 30 6.51 32.63 -5.61
C ALA A 30 6.60 31.66 -6.83
N HIS A 31 7.79 31.40 -7.39
CA HIS A 31 7.91 30.81 -8.72
C HIS A 31 8.11 29.28 -8.82
N CYS A 32 8.05 28.53 -7.71
CA CYS A 32 8.40 27.10 -7.71
C CYS A 32 7.21 26.12 -7.79
N ASP A 33 5.99 26.54 -7.42
CA ASP A 33 4.84 25.62 -7.26
C ASP A 33 4.05 25.33 -8.57
N ASP A 34 4.02 26.29 -9.50
CA ASP A 34 3.24 26.18 -10.75
C ASP A 34 3.74 25.07 -11.69
N LYS A 35 5.05 24.73 -11.61
CA LYS A 35 5.67 23.68 -12.44
C LYS A 35 5.24 22.27 -12.02
N ALA A 36 5.06 22.04 -10.72
CA ALA A 36 4.65 20.75 -10.18
C ALA A 36 3.15 20.48 -10.40
N ARG A 37 2.33 21.53 -10.42
CA ARG A 37 0.91 21.44 -10.73
C ARG A 37 0.66 21.15 -12.21
N LYS A 38 1.36 21.86 -13.11
CA LYS A 38 1.35 21.57 -14.55
C LYS A 38 1.80 20.14 -14.86
N GLN A 39 2.80 19.61 -14.16
CA GLN A 39 3.21 18.22 -14.30
C GLN A 39 2.13 17.20 -13.88
N ARG A 40 1.39 17.47 -12.80
CA ARG A 40 0.28 16.60 -12.35
C ARG A 40 -0.89 16.60 -13.33
N VAL A 41 -1.24 17.77 -13.88
CA VAL A 41 -2.27 17.88 -14.91
C VAL A 41 -1.86 17.16 -16.19
N VAL A 42 -0.60 17.28 -16.62
CA VAL A 42 -0.08 16.57 -17.80
C VAL A 42 -0.05 15.05 -17.59
N LEU A 43 0.27 14.59 -16.37
CA LEU A 43 0.21 13.16 -16.04
C LEU A 43 -1.23 12.64 -16.03
N PHE A 44 -2.16 13.39 -15.44
CA PHE A 44 -3.58 13.04 -15.45
C PHE A 44 -4.14 12.98 -16.88
N LEU A 45 -3.86 13.97 -17.72
CA LEU A 45 -4.30 13.99 -19.12
C LEU A 45 -3.69 12.84 -19.93
N ARG A 46 -2.44 12.46 -19.68
CA ARG A 46 -1.83 11.27 -20.30
C ARG A 46 -2.51 9.98 -19.90
N GLU A 47 -2.88 9.84 -18.63
CA GLU A 47 -3.51 8.63 -18.13
C GLU A 47 -4.98 8.54 -18.57
N ALA A 48 -5.69 9.66 -18.58
CA ALA A 48 -7.03 9.77 -19.15
C ALA A 48 -7.03 9.40 -20.65
N GLU A 49 -6.03 9.84 -21.41
CA GLU A 49 -5.91 9.51 -22.83
C GLU A 49 -5.57 8.03 -23.06
N LYS A 50 -4.70 7.43 -22.24
CA LYS A 50 -4.47 5.97 -22.28
C LYS A 50 -5.74 5.18 -21.98
N ASN A 51 -6.50 5.59 -20.97
CA ASN A 51 -7.75 4.94 -20.60
C ASN A 51 -8.81 5.10 -21.72
N ARG A 52 -8.87 6.27 -22.37
CA ARG A 52 -9.72 6.50 -23.55
C ARG A 52 -9.39 5.53 -24.69
N ILE A 53 -8.11 5.38 -25.02
CA ILE A 53 -7.63 4.46 -26.06
C ILE A 53 -7.93 2.99 -25.67
N LEU A 54 -7.81 2.64 -24.39
CA LEU A 54 -8.11 1.30 -23.91
C LEU A 54 -9.61 0.99 -24.00
N ILE A 55 -10.47 1.94 -23.64
CA ILE A 55 -11.93 1.84 -23.79
C ILE A 55 -12.30 1.68 -25.27
N GLU A 56 -11.70 2.47 -26.16
CA GLU A 56 -11.95 2.39 -27.61
C GLU A 56 -11.49 1.03 -28.19
N LYS A 57 -10.36 0.50 -27.72
CA LYS A 57 -9.86 -0.81 -28.11
C LYS A 57 -10.77 -1.95 -27.64
N LEU A 58 -11.24 -1.89 -26.39
CA LEU A 58 -12.17 -2.87 -25.82
C LEU A 58 -13.56 -2.79 -26.48
N GLY A 59 -14.04 -1.59 -26.81
CA GLY A 59 -15.24 -1.37 -27.60
C GLY A 59 -15.15 -2.02 -28.98
N ASN A 60 -14.05 -1.80 -29.70
CA ASN A 60 -13.82 -2.40 -31.02
C ASN A 60 -13.73 -3.95 -30.97
N GLU A 61 -13.11 -4.52 -29.93
CA GLU A 61 -13.07 -5.98 -29.71
C GLU A 61 -14.45 -6.58 -29.43
N ARG A 62 -15.35 -5.82 -28.77
CA ARG A 62 -16.74 -6.21 -28.51
C ARG A 62 -17.56 -6.22 -29.81
N THR A 63 -17.44 -5.19 -30.65
CA THR A 63 -18.13 -5.10 -31.95
C THR A 63 -17.70 -6.21 -32.91
N LEU A 64 -16.43 -6.62 -32.87
CA LEU A 64 -15.89 -7.76 -33.61
C LEU A 64 -16.42 -9.11 -33.11
N LYS A 65 -16.68 -9.27 -31.81
CA LYS A 65 -17.24 -10.50 -31.23
C LYS A 65 -18.74 -10.64 -31.50
N CYS A 66 -19.53 -9.59 -31.42
CA CYS A 66 -20.97 -9.64 -31.74
C CYS A 66 -21.23 -10.00 -33.22
N LYS A 67 -20.41 -9.48 -34.16
CA LYS A 67 -20.50 -9.85 -35.59
C LYS A 67 -20.15 -11.31 -35.89
N LYS A 68 -19.39 -11.98 -35.01
CA LYS A 68 -18.90 -13.34 -35.23
C LYS A 68 -19.90 -14.44 -34.84
N TYR A 69 -20.88 -14.14 -34.00
CA TYR A 69 -21.81 -15.13 -33.43
C TYR A 69 -23.29 -14.94 -33.83
N GLY A 70 -23.61 -14.02 -34.75
CA GLY A 70 -24.91 -13.99 -35.44
C GLY A 70 -26.13 -13.78 -34.55
N SER A 71 -26.01 -13.12 -33.40
CA SER A 71 -27.15 -12.68 -32.58
C SER A 71 -27.36 -11.20 -32.77
N THR A 72 -28.16 -10.84 -33.78
CA THR A 72 -28.42 -9.45 -34.14
C THR A 72 -29.48 -8.79 -33.25
N ASP A 73 -30.34 -9.57 -32.59
CA ASP A 73 -31.47 -9.04 -31.79
C ASP A 73 -31.05 -8.60 -30.37
N GLU A 74 -30.31 -9.42 -29.61
CA GLU A 74 -29.90 -9.08 -28.22
C GLU A 74 -28.75 -8.05 -28.14
N CYS A 75 -28.02 -7.82 -29.24
CA CYS A 75 -26.96 -6.82 -29.29
C CYS A 75 -27.53 -5.39 -29.40
N GLY A 76 -28.73 -5.23 -29.96
CA GLY A 76 -29.40 -3.94 -30.12
C GLY A 76 -29.79 -3.30 -28.77
N ASP A 77 -30.33 -4.10 -27.85
CA ASP A 77 -30.77 -3.63 -26.53
C ASP A 77 -29.60 -3.10 -25.67
N LEU A 78 -28.44 -3.75 -25.76
CA LEU A 78 -27.23 -3.31 -25.05
C LEU A 78 -26.61 -2.05 -25.66
N GLU A 79 -26.68 -1.90 -26.99
CA GLU A 79 -26.22 -0.71 -27.69
C GLU A 79 -27.16 0.49 -27.42
N GLU A 80 -28.48 0.25 -27.33
CA GLU A 80 -29.45 1.26 -26.92
C GLU A 80 -29.23 1.70 -25.45
N TYR A 81 -28.94 0.75 -24.56
CA TYR A 81 -28.60 1.03 -23.17
C TYR A 81 -27.31 1.86 -23.03
N GLU A 82 -26.26 1.52 -23.78
CA GLU A 82 -24.99 2.25 -23.78
C GLU A 82 -25.15 3.67 -24.34
N ASN A 83 -25.92 3.83 -25.41
CA ASN A 83 -26.29 5.14 -25.95
C ASN A 83 -27.09 5.99 -24.96
N ARG A 84 -27.94 5.38 -24.14
CA ARG A 84 -28.68 6.09 -23.08
C ARG A 84 -27.74 6.59 -21.98
N LEU A 85 -26.85 5.74 -21.48
CA LEU A 85 -25.84 6.13 -20.49
C LEU A 85 -24.91 7.24 -21.00
N GLU A 86 -24.54 7.20 -22.28
CA GLU A 86 -23.72 8.24 -22.88
C GLU A 86 -24.45 9.59 -22.95
N LYS A 87 -25.75 9.59 -23.25
CA LYS A 87 -26.57 10.81 -23.22
C LYS A 87 -26.69 11.38 -21.80
N GLU A 88 -26.89 10.54 -20.80
CA GLU A 88 -26.97 10.95 -19.39
C GLU A 88 -25.66 11.58 -18.92
N ARG A 89 -24.52 10.92 -19.17
CA ARG A 89 -23.18 11.46 -18.86
C ARG A 89 -22.90 12.79 -19.56
N ASN A 90 -23.32 12.94 -20.81
CA ASN A 90 -23.17 14.20 -21.54
C ASN A 90 -24.06 15.32 -20.97
N ALA A 91 -25.27 15.00 -20.53
CA ALA A 91 -26.17 15.95 -19.87
C ALA A 91 -25.61 16.44 -18.53
N GLU A 92 -25.08 15.53 -17.70
CA GLU A 92 -24.40 15.87 -16.44
C GLU A 92 -23.19 16.77 -16.66
N ARG A 93 -22.34 16.42 -17.65
CA ARG A 93 -21.18 17.23 -18.01
C ARG A 93 -21.60 18.66 -18.39
N ALA A 94 -22.67 18.80 -19.16
CA ALA A 94 -23.20 20.12 -19.54
C ALA A 94 -23.75 20.89 -18.34
N GLY A 95 -24.44 20.21 -17.41
CA GLY A 95 -24.93 20.79 -16.16
C GLY A 95 -23.82 21.35 -15.28
N LEU A 96 -22.77 20.54 -15.06
CA LEU A 96 -21.58 20.92 -14.31
C LEU A 96 -20.84 22.11 -14.92
N GLN A 97 -20.67 22.11 -16.25
CA GLN A 97 -20.06 23.23 -16.96
C GLN A 97 -20.85 24.53 -16.74
N LYS A 98 -22.18 24.46 -16.76
CA LYS A 98 -23.05 25.62 -16.53
C LYS A 98 -22.92 26.17 -15.09
N GLN A 99 -22.87 25.30 -14.09
CA GLN A 99 -22.67 25.70 -12.68
C GLN A 99 -21.29 26.33 -12.46
N LEU A 100 -20.23 25.75 -13.04
CA LEU A 100 -18.88 26.29 -12.98
C LEU A 100 -18.77 27.65 -13.67
N MET A 101 -19.39 27.83 -14.84
CA MET A 101 -19.44 29.12 -15.53
C MET A 101 -20.14 30.19 -14.68
N LYS A 102 -21.21 29.83 -13.94
CA LYS A 102 -21.88 30.75 -13.02
C LYS A 102 -20.91 31.22 -11.91
N ILE A 103 -20.25 30.29 -11.23
CA ILE A 103 -19.29 30.61 -10.15
C ILE A 103 -18.15 31.47 -10.70
N GLN A 104 -17.59 31.12 -11.86
CA GLN A 104 -16.53 31.92 -12.49
C GLN A 104 -16.99 33.36 -12.83
N ASN A 105 -18.23 33.53 -13.30
CA ASN A 105 -18.78 34.85 -13.57
C ASN A 105 -18.96 35.66 -12.29
N ASP A 106 -19.42 35.04 -11.22
CA ASP A 106 -19.64 35.72 -9.94
C ASP A 106 -18.29 36.08 -9.27
N VAL A 107 -17.26 35.24 -9.40
CA VAL A 107 -15.88 35.55 -8.96
C VAL A 107 -15.30 36.73 -9.75
N ARG A 108 -15.50 36.76 -11.08
CA ARG A 108 -15.06 37.90 -11.90
C ARG A 108 -15.76 39.20 -11.51
N LYS A 109 -17.07 39.15 -11.21
CA LYS A 109 -17.81 40.31 -10.68
C LYS A 109 -17.26 40.75 -9.33
N PHE A 110 -16.93 39.81 -8.44
CA PHE A 110 -16.33 40.13 -7.15
C PHE A 110 -14.98 40.83 -7.33
N GLN A 111 -14.11 40.29 -8.18
CA GLN A 111 -12.80 40.87 -8.52
C GLN A 111 -12.92 42.28 -9.12
N SER A 112 -13.89 42.51 -10.02
CA SER A 112 -14.07 43.85 -10.61
C SER A 112 -14.50 44.93 -9.61
N HIS A 113 -15.22 44.55 -8.55
CA HIS A 113 -15.60 45.48 -7.48
C HIS A 113 -14.47 45.74 -6.47
N LEU A 114 -13.40 44.94 -6.49
CA LEU A 114 -12.20 45.11 -5.66
C LEU A 114 -11.13 45.99 -6.32
N THR A 115 -11.14 46.12 -7.66
CA THR A 115 -10.22 46.99 -8.39
C THR A 115 -10.67 48.44 -8.36
N ASP A 116 -10.00 49.22 -7.50
CA ASP A 116 -9.88 50.69 -7.54
C ASP A 116 -11.10 51.53 -7.11
N VAL A 117 -11.65 51.25 -5.92
CA VAL A 117 -12.69 52.11 -5.31
C VAL A 117 -12.41 52.38 -3.83
N LYS A 118 -12.53 53.64 -3.39
CA LYS A 118 -12.47 54.00 -1.96
C LYS A 118 -13.56 53.25 -1.19
N PRO A 119 -13.26 52.61 -0.05
CA PRO A 119 -14.24 51.80 0.67
C PRO A 119 -15.34 52.70 1.27
N THR A 120 -16.50 52.73 0.63
CA THR A 120 -17.74 53.26 1.21
C THR A 120 -18.55 52.14 1.87
N PRO A 121 -19.32 52.42 2.93
CA PRO A 121 -20.15 51.42 3.61
C PRO A 121 -21.07 50.64 2.65
N GLU A 122 -21.64 51.32 1.65
CA GLU A 122 -22.55 50.72 0.66
C GLU A 122 -21.83 49.82 -0.36
N LEU A 123 -20.52 49.99 -0.54
CA LEU A 123 -19.69 49.12 -1.37
C LEU A 123 -19.31 47.86 -0.58
N ILE A 124 -18.99 48.01 0.70
CA ILE A 124 -18.68 46.89 1.59
C ILE A 124 -19.89 45.98 1.76
N GLU A 125 -21.10 46.54 1.89
CA GLU A 125 -22.34 45.77 1.97
C GLU A 125 -22.60 44.97 0.69
N ARG A 126 -22.47 45.60 -0.48
CA ARG A 126 -22.57 44.90 -1.78
C ARG A 126 -21.53 43.80 -1.97
N LEU A 127 -20.29 44.00 -1.52
CA LEU A 127 -19.25 42.97 -1.58
C LEU A 127 -19.58 41.78 -0.67
N LYS A 128 -20.17 42.02 0.51
CA LYS A 128 -20.63 40.95 1.40
C LYS A 128 -21.75 40.13 0.77
N ASP A 129 -22.70 40.77 0.10
CA ASP A 129 -23.79 40.08 -0.60
C ASP A 129 -23.22 39.18 -1.72
N ILE A 130 -22.31 39.70 -2.53
CA ILE A 130 -21.65 38.92 -3.61
C ILE A 130 -20.83 37.75 -3.03
N MET A 131 -20.11 37.96 -1.92
CA MET A 131 -19.38 36.87 -1.25
C MET A 131 -20.32 35.80 -0.69
N SER A 132 -21.44 36.20 -0.10
CA SER A 132 -22.46 35.28 0.43
C SER A 132 -23.09 34.44 -0.69
N ASP A 133 -23.42 35.06 -1.83
CA ASP A 133 -23.97 34.36 -2.99
C ASP A 133 -22.96 33.40 -3.63
N LEU A 134 -21.68 33.77 -3.65
CA LEU A 134 -20.57 32.94 -4.10
C LEU A 134 -20.35 31.73 -3.19
N GLU A 135 -20.29 31.97 -1.88
CA GLU A 135 -20.13 30.92 -0.88
C GLU A 135 -21.30 29.93 -0.93
N THR A 136 -22.52 30.44 -1.06
CA THR A 136 -23.73 29.60 -1.23
C THR A 136 -23.65 28.77 -2.52
N SER A 137 -23.25 29.37 -3.64
CA SER A 137 -23.13 28.66 -4.92
C SER A 137 -22.03 27.58 -4.90
N ILE A 138 -20.90 27.84 -4.23
CA ILE A 138 -19.81 26.87 -4.05
C ILE A 138 -20.23 25.73 -3.12
N ASN A 139 -20.90 26.04 -2.01
CA ASN A 139 -21.34 25.04 -1.06
C ASN A 139 -22.44 24.15 -1.66
N SER A 140 -23.40 24.72 -2.39
CA SER A 140 -24.42 23.95 -3.14
C SER A 140 -23.77 22.99 -4.14
N LEU A 141 -22.79 23.46 -4.93
CA LEU A 141 -22.07 22.60 -5.86
C LEU A 141 -21.33 21.47 -5.13
N LYS A 142 -20.64 21.77 -4.03
CA LYS A 142 -19.92 20.74 -3.25
C LYS A 142 -20.87 19.69 -2.68
N GLU A 143 -22.02 20.11 -2.17
CA GLU A 143 -23.00 19.24 -1.53
C GLU A 143 -23.73 18.37 -2.57
N GLU A 144 -24.13 18.95 -3.72
CA GLU A 144 -24.67 18.21 -4.86
C GLU A 144 -23.68 17.18 -5.39
N GLN A 145 -22.42 17.57 -5.63
CA GLN A 145 -21.40 16.64 -6.15
C GLN A 145 -21.06 15.54 -5.15
N ARG A 146 -21.05 15.84 -3.85
CA ARG A 146 -20.89 14.84 -2.81
C ARG A 146 -22.05 13.86 -2.79
N SER A 147 -23.29 14.34 -2.89
CA SER A 147 -24.49 13.49 -2.94
C SER A 147 -24.47 12.56 -4.15
N CYS A 148 -24.17 13.08 -5.35
CA CYS A 148 -24.02 12.28 -6.57
C CYS A 148 -22.92 11.22 -6.43
N PHE A 149 -21.78 11.59 -5.85
CA PHE A 149 -20.68 10.65 -5.62
C PHE A 149 -21.07 9.52 -4.64
N GLU A 150 -21.77 9.86 -3.55
CA GLU A 150 -22.25 8.86 -2.59
C GLU A 150 -23.30 7.92 -3.21
N GLU A 151 -24.12 8.40 -4.14
CA GLU A 151 -25.07 7.59 -4.92
C GLU A 151 -24.33 6.66 -5.88
N TYR A 152 -23.35 7.16 -6.64
CA TYR A 152 -22.54 6.33 -7.54
C TYR A 152 -21.74 5.25 -6.81
N LEU A 153 -21.25 5.52 -5.60
CA LEU A 153 -20.60 4.49 -4.77
C LEU A 153 -21.57 3.37 -4.37
N LYS A 154 -22.83 3.70 -4.09
CA LYS A 154 -23.87 2.70 -3.79
C LYS A 154 -24.22 1.89 -5.02
N GLU A 155 -24.37 2.54 -6.18
CA GLU A 155 -24.62 1.84 -7.45
C GLU A 155 -23.45 0.94 -7.84
N GLU A 156 -22.20 1.40 -7.73
CA GLU A 156 -21.00 0.60 -7.99
C GLU A 156 -20.98 -0.64 -7.08
N MET A 157 -21.30 -0.48 -5.81
CA MET A 157 -21.38 -1.58 -4.86
C MET A 157 -22.47 -2.60 -5.26
N ILE A 158 -23.66 -2.14 -5.63
CA ILE A 158 -24.77 -3.01 -6.05
C ILE A 158 -24.39 -3.76 -7.32
N VAL A 159 -23.91 -3.07 -8.35
CA VAL A 159 -23.51 -3.68 -9.63
C VAL A 159 -22.37 -4.69 -9.42
N ARG A 160 -21.39 -4.39 -8.55
CA ARG A 160 -20.31 -5.33 -8.22
C ARG A 160 -20.84 -6.59 -7.52
N LEU A 161 -21.84 -6.47 -6.64
CA LEU A 161 -22.49 -7.61 -6.01
C LEU A 161 -23.30 -8.45 -7.03
N GLU A 162 -24.00 -7.79 -7.95
CA GLU A 162 -24.73 -8.45 -9.03
C GLU A 162 -23.79 -9.19 -9.99
N ILE A 163 -22.69 -8.56 -10.42
CA ILE A 163 -21.65 -9.20 -11.25
C ILE A 163 -21.12 -10.43 -10.53
N SER A 164 -20.76 -10.33 -9.24
CA SER A 164 -20.28 -11.49 -8.48
C SER A 164 -21.32 -12.61 -8.36
N ALA A 165 -22.61 -12.26 -8.26
CA ALA A 165 -23.69 -13.24 -8.26
C ALA A 165 -23.85 -13.92 -9.62
N TYR A 166 -23.70 -13.19 -10.72
CA TYR A 166 -23.71 -13.74 -12.08
C TYR A 166 -22.47 -14.59 -12.37
N GLU A 167 -21.28 -14.17 -11.95
CA GLU A 167 -20.04 -14.95 -12.05
C GLU A 167 -20.19 -16.31 -11.36
N LYS A 168 -20.73 -16.33 -10.13
CA LYS A 168 -21.03 -17.58 -9.41
C LYS A 168 -22.07 -18.46 -10.13
N LYS A 169 -23.08 -17.86 -10.77
CA LYS A 169 -24.06 -18.60 -11.58
C LYS A 169 -23.42 -19.20 -12.83
N ILE A 170 -22.54 -18.44 -13.51
CA ILE A 170 -21.80 -18.88 -14.69
C ILE A 170 -20.83 -20.02 -14.32
N GLU A 171 -20.14 -19.94 -13.19
CA GLU A 171 -19.30 -21.02 -12.67
C GLU A 171 -20.11 -22.30 -12.40
N ASN A 172 -21.32 -22.17 -11.85
CA ASN A 172 -22.23 -23.29 -11.65
C ASN A 172 -22.78 -23.88 -12.96
N TRP A 173 -22.93 -23.07 -14.00
CA TRP A 173 -23.28 -23.54 -15.35
C TRP A 173 -22.09 -24.18 -16.09
N SER A 174 -20.87 -23.92 -15.63
CA SER A 174 -19.63 -24.48 -16.20
C SER A 174 -19.29 -25.88 -15.67
N LEU A 175 -20.06 -26.39 -14.71
CA LEU A 175 -19.93 -27.76 -14.21
C LEU A 175 -20.71 -28.74 -15.09
N PRO A 176 -20.09 -29.84 -15.59
CA PRO A 176 -20.85 -30.89 -16.26
C PRO A 176 -21.86 -31.47 -15.27
N LEU A 177 -23.14 -31.52 -15.66
CA LEU A 177 -24.20 -32.20 -14.92
C LEU A 177 -23.70 -33.56 -14.41
N LYS A 178 -23.46 -33.66 -13.10
CA LYS A 178 -23.21 -34.94 -12.44
C LYS A 178 -24.45 -35.80 -12.60
N SER A 179 -24.24 -36.97 -13.21
CA SER A 179 -25.23 -38.01 -13.40
C SER A 179 -25.92 -38.35 -12.09
N ASN A 180 -27.26 -38.21 -12.08
CA ASN A 180 -28.10 -38.90 -11.10
C ASN A 180 -28.70 -40.18 -11.73
N PRO A 181 -28.97 -41.20 -10.90
CA PRO A 181 -29.00 -42.59 -11.33
C PRO A 181 -30.38 -43.06 -11.80
N LYS A 182 -30.35 -44.03 -12.72
CA LYS A 182 -31.44 -44.95 -13.11
C LYS A 182 -32.71 -44.30 -13.69
N ILE A 183 -32.66 -44.02 -14.98
CA ILE A 183 -33.83 -44.14 -15.85
C ILE A 183 -33.52 -45.20 -16.91
N HIS A 184 -34.45 -46.13 -17.05
CA HIS A 184 -34.38 -47.31 -17.89
C HIS A 184 -33.90 -47.01 -19.31
N THR A 185 -32.87 -47.73 -19.72
CA THR A 185 -32.34 -47.77 -21.09
C THR A 185 -33.41 -48.28 -22.05
N ALA A 186 -34.09 -47.35 -22.72
CA ALA A 186 -34.77 -47.63 -23.97
C ALA A 186 -33.71 -47.94 -25.05
N SER A 187 -33.71 -49.18 -25.50
CA SER A 187 -32.92 -49.67 -26.64
C SER A 187 -33.24 -48.90 -27.93
N PRO A 188 -32.27 -48.76 -28.84
CA PRO A 188 -32.35 -47.86 -29.99
C PRO A 188 -33.44 -48.29 -30.98
N THR A 189 -34.11 -47.27 -31.51
CA THR A 189 -35.14 -47.29 -32.54
C THR A 189 -34.70 -48.18 -33.71
N LYS A 190 -35.22 -49.42 -33.75
CA LYS A 190 -35.17 -50.25 -34.95
C LYS A 190 -36.03 -49.57 -36.01
N ILE A 191 -35.37 -49.18 -37.10
CA ILE A 191 -35.97 -48.96 -38.41
C ILE A 191 -36.96 -50.10 -38.67
N LYS A 192 -38.25 -49.78 -38.79
CA LYS A 192 -39.26 -50.69 -39.32
C LYS A 192 -38.91 -50.98 -40.78
N LEU A 193 -38.17 -52.06 -41.03
CA LEU A 193 -38.16 -52.65 -42.36
C LEU A 193 -39.55 -53.23 -42.61
N HIS A 194 -40.20 -52.74 -43.66
CA HIS A 194 -41.44 -53.31 -44.15
C HIS A 194 -41.27 -54.80 -44.46
N ASN A 195 -42.21 -55.59 -43.95
CA ASN A 195 -42.27 -57.05 -44.02
C ASN A 195 -42.65 -57.54 -45.44
N ARG A 196 -41.94 -57.06 -46.49
CA ARG A 196 -42.24 -57.37 -47.90
C ARG A 196 -41.11 -58.08 -48.67
N ASP A 197 -39.90 -58.19 -48.12
CA ASP A 197 -38.75 -58.79 -48.83
C ASP A 197 -38.24 -60.12 -48.24
N LEU A 198 -39.13 -60.92 -47.63
CA LEU A 198 -38.79 -62.27 -47.16
C LEU A 198 -39.25 -63.35 -48.16
N PRO A 199 -38.40 -64.35 -48.49
CA PRO A 199 -38.75 -65.46 -49.40
C PRO A 199 -40.05 -66.15 -48.99
N ALA A 200 -40.82 -66.63 -49.96
CA ALA A 200 -42.14 -67.21 -49.74
C ALA A 200 -42.12 -68.37 -48.73
N GLU A 201 -41.04 -69.15 -48.73
CA GLU A 201 -40.79 -70.30 -47.87
C GLU A 201 -40.57 -69.93 -46.40
N VAL A 202 -40.18 -68.68 -46.11
CA VAL A 202 -39.97 -68.18 -44.73
C VAL A 202 -41.27 -67.65 -44.13
N ARG A 203 -42.22 -67.21 -44.98
CA ARG A 203 -43.56 -66.73 -44.60
C ARG A 203 -44.59 -67.86 -44.52
N ALA A 204 -44.40 -68.93 -45.29
CA ALA A 204 -45.35 -70.04 -45.39
C ALA A 204 -45.79 -70.67 -44.05
N PRO A 205 -44.94 -70.87 -43.02
CA PRO A 205 -45.40 -71.40 -41.74
C PRO A 205 -46.28 -70.43 -40.95
N GLU A 206 -45.95 -69.14 -40.96
CA GLU A 206 -46.76 -68.10 -40.29
C GLU A 206 -48.12 -67.93 -40.98
N ASP A 207 -48.14 -67.93 -42.32
CA ASP A 207 -49.37 -67.86 -43.11
C ASP A 207 -50.25 -69.11 -42.95
N PHE A 208 -49.64 -70.30 -42.83
CA PHE A 208 -50.35 -71.55 -42.56
C PHE A 208 -51.00 -71.55 -41.17
N LEU A 209 -50.27 -71.12 -40.13
CA LEU A 209 -50.81 -71.01 -38.77
C LEU A 209 -51.94 -69.97 -38.68
N GLN A 210 -51.85 -68.85 -39.39
CA GLN A 210 -52.94 -67.87 -39.44
C GLN A 210 -54.22 -68.43 -40.08
N LYS A 211 -54.11 -69.31 -41.08
CA LYS A 211 -55.27 -69.88 -41.80
C LYS A 211 -55.88 -71.09 -41.09
N THR A 212 -55.11 -71.82 -40.29
CA THR A 212 -55.51 -73.14 -39.75
C THR A 212 -55.86 -73.13 -38.25
N GLY A 213 -56.22 -71.97 -37.70
CA GLY A 213 -56.67 -71.87 -36.31
C GLY A 213 -55.56 -71.65 -35.28
N GLY A 214 -54.43 -71.07 -35.70
CA GLY A 214 -53.35 -70.64 -34.81
C GLY A 214 -52.35 -71.74 -34.45
N PRO A 215 -51.50 -71.52 -33.43
CA PRO A 215 -50.39 -72.41 -33.07
C PRO A 215 -50.83 -73.83 -32.63
N ASN A 216 -52.11 -74.02 -32.32
CA ASN A 216 -52.67 -75.30 -31.89
C ASN A 216 -53.67 -75.89 -32.91
N GLY A 217 -53.72 -75.39 -34.15
CA GLY A 217 -54.54 -75.96 -35.23
C GLY A 217 -56.05 -75.96 -34.98
N GLY A 218 -56.55 -74.97 -34.22
CA GLY A 218 -57.96 -74.90 -33.83
C GLY A 218 -58.37 -75.80 -32.66
N TRP A 219 -57.44 -76.60 -32.11
CA TRP A 219 -57.66 -77.32 -30.86
C TRP A 219 -57.34 -76.43 -29.66
N ASP A 220 -57.98 -76.71 -28.53
CA ASP A 220 -57.58 -76.07 -27.29
C ASP A 220 -56.17 -76.53 -26.87
N GLN A 221 -55.57 -75.76 -25.97
CA GLN A 221 -54.19 -75.97 -25.56
C GLN A 221 -53.99 -77.29 -24.79
N CYS A 222 -55.00 -77.77 -24.07
CA CYS A 222 -54.91 -78.99 -23.28
C CYS A 222 -54.95 -80.22 -24.20
N ASP A 223 -55.93 -80.26 -25.11
CA ASP A 223 -56.10 -81.32 -26.10
C ASP A 223 -54.88 -81.42 -27.02
N HIS A 224 -54.35 -80.28 -27.47
CA HIS A 224 -53.16 -80.26 -28.32
C HIS A 224 -51.90 -80.79 -27.59
N GLN A 225 -51.75 -80.48 -26.30
CA GLN A 225 -50.63 -81.00 -25.50
C GLN A 225 -50.72 -82.50 -25.23
N VAL A 226 -51.92 -83.02 -25.01
CA VAL A 226 -52.15 -84.47 -24.90
C VAL A 226 -51.83 -85.15 -26.23
N PHE A 227 -52.27 -84.58 -27.35
CA PHE A 227 -51.92 -85.05 -28.70
C PHE A 227 -50.39 -85.08 -28.91
N LEU A 228 -49.67 -83.99 -28.64
CA LEU A 228 -48.21 -83.93 -28.85
C LEU A 228 -47.44 -84.94 -27.99
N ARG A 229 -47.88 -85.16 -26.75
CA ARG A 229 -47.26 -86.11 -25.82
C ARG A 229 -47.38 -87.55 -26.35
N ILE A 230 -48.57 -87.93 -26.80
CA ILE A 230 -48.82 -89.27 -27.36
C ILE A 230 -48.15 -89.42 -28.72
N TRP A 231 -48.24 -88.41 -29.58
CA TRP A 231 -47.58 -88.37 -30.89
C TRP A 231 -46.06 -88.58 -30.80
N THR A 232 -45.42 -87.89 -29.84
CA THR A 232 -43.97 -87.98 -29.62
C THR A 232 -43.58 -89.32 -28.99
N LYS A 233 -44.40 -89.87 -28.08
CA LYS A 233 -44.21 -91.21 -27.50
C LYS A 233 -44.19 -92.30 -28.59
N HIS A 234 -45.01 -92.16 -29.63
CA HIS A 234 -45.08 -93.12 -30.74
C HIS A 234 -44.20 -92.75 -31.93
N GLY A 235 -43.37 -91.72 -31.82
CA GLY A 235 -42.48 -91.26 -32.90
C GLY A 235 -43.22 -90.91 -34.19
N GLY A 236 -44.49 -90.48 -34.11
CA GLY A 236 -45.33 -90.17 -35.28
C GLY A 236 -45.81 -91.38 -36.09
N GLN A 237 -45.73 -92.61 -35.55
CA GLN A 237 -46.28 -93.79 -36.21
C GLN A 237 -47.80 -93.91 -36.00
N THR A 238 -48.52 -94.45 -36.99
CA THR A 238 -50.00 -94.55 -37.00
C THR A 238 -50.62 -95.30 -35.81
N SER A 239 -49.82 -96.06 -35.05
CA SER A 239 -50.21 -96.71 -33.80
C SER A 239 -50.66 -95.75 -32.71
N TYR A 240 -50.25 -94.47 -32.78
CA TYR A 240 -50.62 -93.44 -31.80
C TYR A 240 -52.14 -93.13 -31.80
N ARG A 241 -52.86 -93.34 -32.91
CA ARG A 241 -54.28 -92.97 -33.04
C ARG A 241 -55.17 -93.73 -32.06
N ASN A 242 -54.84 -94.99 -31.80
CA ASN A 242 -55.57 -95.83 -30.86
C ASN A 242 -55.36 -95.37 -29.42
N GLU A 243 -54.14 -94.96 -29.06
CA GLU A 243 -53.82 -94.41 -27.74
C GLU A 243 -54.38 -92.99 -27.56
N ALA A 244 -54.31 -92.15 -28.60
CA ALA A 244 -54.86 -90.79 -28.58
C ALA A 244 -56.38 -90.77 -28.34
N LYS A 245 -57.13 -91.72 -28.92
CA LYS A 245 -58.58 -91.84 -28.71
C LYS A 245 -58.96 -92.20 -27.26
N LEU A 246 -58.11 -92.93 -26.54
CA LEU A 246 -58.34 -93.24 -25.12
C LEU A 246 -58.16 -92.00 -24.22
N HIS A 247 -57.27 -91.09 -24.61
CA HIS A 247 -56.92 -89.91 -23.81
C HIS A 247 -57.63 -88.63 -24.25
N LEU A 248 -58.35 -88.67 -25.38
CA LEU A 248 -59.16 -87.57 -25.92
C LEU A 248 -60.59 -88.07 -26.17
N PRO A 249 -61.40 -88.28 -25.10
CA PRO A 249 -62.73 -88.89 -25.20
C PRO A 249 -63.72 -88.06 -26.01
N ASP A 250 -63.51 -86.74 -26.05
CA ASP A 250 -64.39 -85.78 -26.73
C ASP A 250 -64.03 -85.58 -28.22
N LYS A 251 -62.99 -86.26 -28.73
CA LYS A 251 -62.55 -86.18 -30.13
C LYS A 251 -62.82 -87.48 -30.87
N THR A 252 -63.37 -87.36 -32.07
CA THR A 252 -63.58 -88.48 -32.97
C THR A 252 -62.25 -88.95 -33.58
N ALA A 253 -62.21 -90.21 -34.02
CA ALA A 253 -61.02 -90.76 -34.67
C ALA A 253 -60.64 -90.00 -35.96
N GLU A 254 -61.63 -89.39 -36.63
CA GLU A 254 -61.39 -88.59 -37.84
C GLU A 254 -60.81 -87.22 -37.50
N GLU A 255 -61.24 -86.58 -36.40
CA GLU A 255 -60.67 -85.30 -35.93
C GLU A 255 -59.20 -85.47 -35.50
N ILE A 256 -58.86 -86.56 -34.80
CA ILE A 256 -57.47 -86.86 -34.40
C ILE A 256 -56.57 -87.04 -35.65
N LYS A 257 -57.09 -87.67 -36.70
CA LYS A 257 -56.39 -87.90 -37.97
C LYS A 257 -56.25 -86.62 -38.79
N GLN A 258 -57.24 -85.72 -38.75
CA GLN A 258 -57.15 -84.41 -39.38
C GLN A 258 -56.09 -83.54 -38.68
N HIS A 259 -56.06 -83.57 -37.35
CA HIS A 259 -55.06 -82.84 -36.57
C HIS A 259 -53.64 -83.36 -36.77
N GLU A 260 -53.50 -84.66 -37.01
CA GLU A 260 -52.25 -85.29 -37.45
C GLU A 260 -51.75 -84.71 -38.77
N GLY A 261 -52.63 -84.65 -39.77
CA GLY A 261 -52.31 -84.13 -41.09
C GLY A 261 -51.85 -82.68 -41.00
N TRP A 262 -52.57 -81.88 -40.20
CA TRP A 262 -52.19 -80.50 -39.91
C TRP A 262 -50.80 -80.40 -39.26
N HIS A 263 -50.51 -81.22 -38.24
CA HIS A 263 -49.23 -81.17 -37.53
C HIS A 263 -48.05 -81.61 -38.41
N LEU A 264 -48.24 -82.62 -39.25
CA LEU A 264 -47.24 -83.07 -40.23
C LEU A 264 -46.94 -82.00 -41.28
N GLU A 265 -47.97 -81.28 -41.75
CA GLU A 265 -47.83 -80.20 -42.71
C GLU A 265 -47.09 -79.00 -42.10
N LEU A 266 -47.40 -78.65 -40.83
CA LEU A 266 -46.66 -77.64 -40.08
C LEU A 266 -45.17 -77.99 -39.95
N LEU A 267 -44.84 -79.24 -39.63
CA LEU A 267 -43.45 -79.70 -39.53
C LEU A 267 -42.71 -79.63 -40.87
N SER A 268 -43.37 -80.00 -41.98
CA SER A 268 -42.82 -79.87 -43.33
C SER A 268 -42.49 -78.42 -43.69
N LEU A 269 -43.41 -77.49 -43.39
CA LEU A 269 -43.22 -76.06 -43.64
C LEU A 269 -42.09 -75.46 -42.78
N GLN A 270 -41.98 -75.89 -41.52
CA GLN A 270 -40.88 -75.47 -40.64
C GLN A 270 -39.50 -75.99 -41.09
N ASP A 271 -39.43 -77.21 -41.65
CA ASP A 271 -38.21 -77.77 -42.23
C ASP A 271 -37.80 -77.03 -43.51
N GLN A 272 -38.76 -76.70 -44.37
CA GLN A 272 -38.53 -75.87 -45.57
C GLN A 272 -38.00 -74.48 -45.22
N LYS A 273 -38.55 -73.82 -44.19
CA LYS A 273 -38.05 -72.53 -43.66
C LYS A 273 -36.60 -72.64 -43.18
N LYS A 274 -36.23 -73.72 -42.48
CA LYS A 274 -34.84 -73.96 -42.02
C LYS A 274 -33.87 -74.14 -43.19
N LYS A 275 -34.25 -74.92 -44.21
CA LYS A 275 -33.44 -75.15 -45.42
C LYS A 275 -33.24 -73.86 -46.23
N ALA A 276 -34.29 -73.05 -46.40
CA ALA A 276 -34.20 -71.77 -47.09
C ALA A 276 -33.24 -70.79 -46.40
N ILE A 277 -33.26 -70.72 -45.07
CA ILE A 277 -32.35 -69.88 -44.28
C ILE A 277 -30.89 -70.36 -44.38
N GLN A 278 -30.65 -71.68 -44.42
CA GLN A 278 -29.30 -72.22 -44.60
C GLN A 278 -28.74 -71.95 -46.00
N LEU A 279 -29.55 -72.08 -47.05
CA LEU A 279 -29.17 -71.76 -48.42
C LEU A 279 -28.86 -70.27 -48.60
N TRP A 280 -29.64 -69.38 -47.97
CA TRP A 280 -29.38 -67.93 -47.97
C TRP A 280 -28.04 -67.58 -47.28
N LYS A 281 -27.74 -68.19 -46.13
CA LYS A 281 -26.46 -67.99 -45.44
C LYS A 281 -25.26 -68.45 -46.28
N ALA A 282 -25.37 -69.60 -46.95
CA ALA A 282 -24.31 -70.14 -47.82
C ALA A 282 -24.11 -69.32 -49.11
N SER A 283 -25.15 -68.64 -49.60
CA SER A 283 -25.06 -67.73 -50.74
C SER A 283 -24.40 -66.40 -50.36
N LYS A 284 -24.76 -65.81 -49.22
CA LYS A 284 -24.15 -64.56 -48.72
C LYS A 284 -22.68 -64.70 -48.34
N GLN A 285 -22.27 -65.88 -47.87
CA GLN A 285 -20.87 -66.14 -47.52
C GLN A 285 -19.97 -66.22 -48.77
N ARG A 286 -20.49 -66.73 -49.90
CA ARG A 286 -19.80 -66.72 -51.21
C ARG A 286 -19.70 -65.30 -51.77
N GLU A 287 -20.77 -64.52 -51.71
CA GLU A 287 -20.81 -63.12 -52.17
C GLU A 287 -19.81 -62.21 -51.40
N ASN A 288 -19.64 -62.44 -50.09
CA ASN A 288 -18.66 -61.72 -49.27
C ASN A 288 -17.20 -62.10 -49.56
N GLN A 289 -16.93 -63.35 -49.97
CA GLN A 289 -15.58 -63.78 -50.36
C GLN A 289 -15.15 -63.16 -51.69
N THR A 290 -16.07 -63.05 -52.66
CA THR A 290 -15.81 -62.38 -53.94
C THR A 290 -15.66 -60.86 -53.78
N ARG A 291 -16.42 -60.24 -52.86
CA ARG A 291 -16.26 -58.82 -52.50
C ARG A 291 -14.92 -58.52 -51.84
N LYS A 292 -14.45 -59.36 -50.91
CA LYS A 292 -13.14 -59.16 -50.25
C LYS A 292 -11.97 -59.24 -51.23
N HIS A 293 -12.01 -60.14 -52.21
CA HIS A 293 -10.95 -60.28 -53.19
C HIS A 293 -10.84 -59.05 -54.13
N ASN A 294 -11.98 -58.53 -54.61
CA ASN A 294 -12.00 -57.33 -55.46
C ASN A 294 -11.68 -56.04 -54.68
N GLN A 295 -11.95 -56.02 -53.37
CA GLN A 295 -11.68 -54.88 -52.49
C GLN A 295 -10.20 -54.81 -52.07
N GLU A 296 -9.50 -55.93 -51.90
CA GLU A 296 -8.05 -55.95 -51.63
C GLU A 296 -7.22 -55.48 -52.84
N GLU A 297 -7.66 -55.76 -54.07
CA GLU A 297 -6.97 -55.31 -55.29
C GLU A 297 -7.18 -53.81 -55.57
N THR A 298 -8.37 -53.27 -55.30
CA THR A 298 -8.67 -51.83 -55.44
C THR A 298 -8.06 -51.00 -54.30
N GLU A 299 -8.01 -51.52 -53.07
CA GLU A 299 -7.35 -50.83 -51.95
C GLU A 299 -5.82 -50.77 -52.10
N LYS A 300 -5.18 -51.73 -52.77
CA LYS A 300 -3.73 -51.67 -53.06
C LYS A 300 -3.37 -50.54 -54.03
N THR A 301 -4.17 -50.35 -55.07
CA THR A 301 -3.94 -49.31 -56.08
C THR A 301 -4.30 -47.92 -55.53
N GLN A 302 -5.35 -47.82 -54.70
CA GLN A 302 -5.74 -46.57 -54.03
C GLN A 302 -4.76 -46.14 -52.92
N ARG A 303 -4.18 -47.08 -52.16
CA ARG A 303 -3.15 -46.75 -51.15
C ARG A 303 -1.86 -46.23 -51.76
N ALA A 304 -1.44 -46.77 -52.92
CA ALA A 304 -0.25 -46.28 -53.62
C ALA A 304 -0.44 -44.86 -54.20
N ASP A 305 -1.61 -44.56 -54.77
CA ASP A 305 -1.93 -43.22 -55.27
C ASP A 305 -2.16 -42.20 -54.15
N GLU A 306 -2.74 -42.61 -53.02
CA GLU A 306 -2.96 -41.77 -51.86
C GLU A 306 -1.64 -41.48 -51.11
N GLU A 307 -0.74 -42.45 -50.97
CA GLU A 307 0.60 -42.23 -50.41
C GLU A 307 1.43 -41.28 -51.29
N ALA A 308 1.33 -41.40 -52.62
CA ALA A 308 1.99 -40.47 -53.55
C ALA A 308 1.42 -39.04 -53.46
N ARG A 309 0.10 -38.89 -53.28
CA ARG A 309 -0.55 -37.59 -53.07
C ARG A 309 -0.18 -36.96 -51.73
N ILE A 310 -0.19 -37.73 -50.64
CA ILE A 310 0.19 -37.27 -49.30
C ILE A 310 1.67 -36.86 -49.28
N LEU A 311 2.57 -37.61 -49.92
CA LEU A 311 3.98 -37.23 -50.04
C LEU A 311 4.17 -35.95 -50.88
N ALA A 312 3.45 -35.80 -51.99
CA ALA A 312 3.51 -34.59 -52.82
C ALA A 312 2.93 -33.35 -52.10
N GLU A 313 1.87 -33.52 -51.33
CA GLU A 313 1.23 -32.45 -50.56
C GLU A 313 2.05 -32.08 -49.31
N MET A 314 2.68 -33.06 -48.65
CA MET A 314 3.68 -32.82 -47.60
C MET A 314 4.92 -32.10 -48.13
N HIS A 315 5.42 -32.45 -49.32
CA HIS A 315 6.57 -31.74 -49.91
C HIS A 315 6.20 -30.29 -50.24
N ARG A 316 5.01 -30.07 -50.83
CA ARG A 316 4.49 -28.73 -51.16
C ARG A 316 4.27 -27.88 -49.91
N SER A 317 3.64 -28.44 -48.87
CA SER A 317 3.46 -27.76 -47.58
C SER A 317 4.79 -27.49 -46.87
N LYS A 318 5.80 -28.37 -47.02
CA LYS A 318 7.15 -28.14 -46.48
C LYS A 318 7.91 -27.07 -47.27
N GLU A 319 7.72 -26.99 -48.59
CA GLU A 319 8.24 -25.92 -49.45
C GLU A 319 7.61 -24.56 -49.08
N GLU A 320 6.29 -24.51 -48.93
CA GLU A 320 5.55 -23.31 -48.52
C GLU A 320 5.94 -22.86 -47.10
N ARG A 321 6.08 -23.80 -46.15
CA ARG A 321 6.58 -23.49 -44.80
C ARG A 321 8.02 -22.99 -44.81
N ARG A 322 8.88 -23.52 -45.70
CA ARG A 322 10.26 -23.03 -45.88
C ARG A 322 10.28 -21.64 -46.50
N GLU A 323 9.40 -21.35 -47.44
CA GLU A 323 9.32 -20.03 -48.05
C GLU A 323 8.73 -19.00 -47.08
N VAL A 324 7.66 -19.35 -46.35
CA VAL A 324 7.13 -18.51 -45.25
C VAL A 324 8.19 -18.29 -44.17
N ALA A 325 8.98 -19.31 -43.82
CA ALA A 325 10.09 -19.16 -42.88
C ALA A 325 11.18 -18.22 -43.42
N ARG A 326 11.56 -18.30 -44.71
CA ARG A 326 12.49 -17.34 -45.33
C ARG A 326 11.95 -15.92 -45.36
N GLN A 327 10.67 -15.74 -45.67
CA GLN A 327 10.03 -14.41 -45.67
C GLN A 327 9.95 -13.84 -44.25
N LEU A 328 9.66 -14.68 -43.25
CA LEU A 328 9.67 -14.30 -41.85
C LEU A 328 11.07 -13.96 -41.35
N GLU A 329 12.09 -14.69 -41.80
CA GLU A 329 13.49 -14.45 -41.46
C GLU A 329 14.00 -13.16 -42.09
N LYS A 330 13.72 -12.92 -43.37
CA LYS A 330 13.98 -11.62 -44.03
C LYS A 330 13.26 -10.46 -43.32
N TRP A 331 12.01 -10.65 -42.95
CA TRP A 331 11.24 -9.64 -42.20
C TRP A 331 11.83 -9.39 -40.80
N ARG A 332 12.31 -10.44 -40.11
CA ARG A 332 12.98 -10.31 -38.81
C ARG A 332 14.31 -9.58 -38.94
N GLU A 333 15.11 -9.88 -39.96
CA GLU A 333 16.37 -9.18 -40.24
C GLU A 333 16.13 -7.71 -40.59
N GLU A 334 15.12 -7.41 -41.41
CA GLU A 334 14.78 -6.04 -41.78
C GLU A 334 14.21 -5.24 -40.60
N LYS A 335 13.36 -5.87 -39.78
CA LYS A 335 12.86 -5.27 -38.54
C LYS A 335 14.00 -5.03 -37.54
N LYS A 336 14.89 -6.00 -37.35
CA LYS A 336 16.07 -5.85 -36.49
C LYS A 336 16.98 -4.73 -36.97
N ARG A 337 17.25 -4.65 -38.27
CA ARG A 337 18.04 -3.56 -38.86
C ARG A 337 17.38 -2.18 -38.67
N LYS A 338 16.05 -2.12 -38.74
CA LYS A 338 15.29 -0.90 -38.50
C LYS A 338 15.31 -0.48 -37.03
N GLU A 339 15.18 -1.44 -36.12
CA GLU A 339 15.31 -1.21 -34.67
C GLU A 339 16.73 -0.78 -34.30
N GLU A 340 17.76 -1.39 -34.89
CA GLU A 340 19.17 -0.98 -34.72
C GLU A 340 19.40 0.44 -35.25
N GLN A 341 18.86 0.81 -36.41
CA GLN A 341 18.95 2.18 -36.93
C GLN A 341 18.19 3.20 -36.08
N GLU A 342 17.00 2.85 -35.57
CA GLU A 342 16.23 3.71 -34.66
C GLU A 342 16.95 3.89 -33.32
N GLU A 343 17.57 2.83 -32.79
CA GLU A 343 18.36 2.88 -31.55
C GLU A 343 19.66 3.67 -31.75
N GLU A 344 20.38 3.49 -32.85
CA GLU A 344 21.53 4.33 -33.21
C GLU A 344 21.15 5.82 -33.31
N GLN A 345 20.00 6.13 -33.93
CA GLN A 345 19.49 7.50 -33.99
C GLN A 345 19.11 8.05 -32.61
N ARG A 346 18.54 7.23 -31.72
CA ARG A 346 18.23 7.62 -30.34
C ARG A 346 19.51 7.86 -29.54
N VAL A 347 20.49 6.98 -29.64
CA VAL A 347 21.79 7.11 -28.96
C VAL A 347 22.53 8.35 -29.49
N ALA A 348 22.52 8.61 -30.80
CA ALA A 348 23.12 9.81 -31.38
C ALA A 348 22.44 11.10 -30.89
N LYS A 349 21.10 11.13 -30.84
CA LYS A 349 20.33 12.27 -30.29
C LYS A 349 20.59 12.46 -28.80
N GLU A 350 20.71 11.39 -28.03
CA GLU A 350 21.03 11.42 -26.60
C GLU A 350 22.46 11.94 -26.36
N ILE A 351 23.44 11.51 -27.16
CA ILE A 351 24.82 12.01 -27.10
C ILE A 351 24.85 13.51 -27.44
N GLN A 352 24.11 13.97 -28.45
CA GLN A 352 24.01 15.40 -28.74
C GLN A 352 23.34 16.19 -27.62
N ARG A 353 22.25 15.67 -27.03
CA ARG A 353 21.58 16.31 -25.89
C ARG A 353 22.53 16.42 -24.69
N ARG A 354 23.27 15.36 -24.36
CA ARG A 354 24.26 15.37 -23.28
C ARG A 354 25.42 16.33 -23.54
N LYS A 355 25.86 16.50 -24.78
CA LYS A 355 26.87 17.50 -25.15
C LYS A 355 26.33 18.92 -24.92
N LEU A 356 25.11 19.20 -25.37
CA LEU A 356 24.45 20.49 -25.18
C LEU A 356 24.19 20.79 -23.69
N GLU A 357 23.75 19.80 -22.92
CA GLU A 357 23.56 19.90 -21.46
C GLU A 357 24.87 20.19 -20.73
N LYS A 358 25.97 19.52 -21.11
CA LYS A 358 27.30 19.79 -20.54
C LYS A 358 27.78 21.21 -20.86
N GLU A 359 27.56 21.68 -22.08
CA GLU A 359 27.95 23.03 -22.46
C GLU A 359 27.09 24.11 -21.77
N ASN A 360 25.78 23.88 -21.65
CA ASN A 360 24.88 24.74 -20.89
C ASN A 360 25.22 24.76 -19.40
N CYS A 361 25.58 23.61 -18.82
CA CYS A 361 26.02 23.51 -17.43
C CYS A 361 27.33 24.27 -17.20
N ARG A 362 28.28 24.18 -18.13
CA ARG A 362 29.53 24.97 -18.11
C ARG A 362 29.24 26.47 -18.16
N ARG A 363 28.41 26.93 -19.10
CA ARG A 363 28.02 28.35 -19.21
C ARG A 363 27.29 28.85 -17.95
N GLN A 364 26.42 28.04 -17.36
CA GLN A 364 25.78 28.38 -16.08
C GLN A 364 26.78 28.47 -14.92
N MET A 365 27.81 27.62 -14.90
CA MET A 365 28.87 27.67 -13.90
C MET A 365 29.71 28.95 -14.04
N GLU A 366 30.05 29.34 -15.27
CA GLU A 366 30.79 30.57 -15.58
C GLU A 366 29.99 31.82 -15.16
N VAL A 367 28.67 31.87 -15.45
CA VAL A 367 27.78 32.95 -14.99
C VAL A 367 27.67 32.99 -13.47
N LYS A 368 27.54 31.82 -12.81
CA LYS A 368 27.48 31.76 -11.34
C LYS A 368 28.76 32.27 -10.69
N LEU A 369 29.93 31.91 -11.24
CA LEU A 369 31.22 32.40 -10.75
C LEU A 369 31.32 33.92 -10.89
N ALA A 370 30.92 34.47 -12.04
CA ALA A 370 30.90 35.92 -12.26
C ALA A 370 29.94 36.65 -11.31
N VAL A 371 28.76 36.10 -11.03
CA VAL A 371 27.80 36.67 -10.07
C VAL A 371 28.34 36.60 -8.64
N VAL A 372 28.97 35.48 -8.25
CA VAL A 372 29.59 35.35 -6.92
C VAL A 372 30.72 36.36 -6.74
N GLU A 373 31.53 36.59 -7.76
CA GLU A 373 32.61 37.56 -7.72
C GLU A 373 32.08 39.00 -7.63
N GLN A 374 31.03 39.35 -8.38
CA GLN A 374 30.36 40.65 -8.25
C GLN A 374 29.72 40.87 -6.86
N LEU A 375 29.11 39.82 -6.28
CA LEU A 375 28.53 39.89 -4.93
C LEU A 375 29.61 40.04 -3.85
N LYS A 376 30.79 39.41 -4.04
CA LYS A 376 31.93 39.56 -3.13
C LYS A 376 32.46 40.98 -3.16
N MET A 377 32.69 41.54 -4.35
CA MET A 377 33.14 42.93 -4.50
C MET A 377 32.12 43.93 -3.90
N ARG A 378 30.81 43.68 -4.08
CA ARG A 378 29.77 44.52 -3.47
C ARG A 378 29.81 44.47 -1.94
N ARG A 379 29.97 43.28 -1.34
CA ARG A 379 30.10 43.13 0.11
C ARG A 379 31.33 43.85 0.66
N GLU A 380 32.47 43.76 -0.02
CA GLU A 380 33.69 44.46 0.40
C GLU A 380 33.50 45.99 0.38
N VAL A 381 32.77 46.52 -0.61
CA VAL A 381 32.40 47.95 -0.66
C VAL A 381 31.42 48.32 0.45
N GLU A 382 30.38 47.53 0.68
CA GLU A 382 29.39 47.76 1.76
C GLU A 382 30.03 47.69 3.16
N GLU A 383 30.98 46.77 3.38
CA GLU A 383 31.73 46.65 4.63
C GLU A 383 32.66 47.85 4.86
N GLU A 384 33.31 48.34 3.80
CA GLU A 384 34.18 49.52 3.86
C GLU A 384 33.37 50.81 4.12
N GLU A 385 32.19 50.95 3.50
CA GLU A 385 31.26 52.04 3.77
C GLU A 385 30.71 51.99 5.21
N ALA A 386 30.35 50.80 5.70
CA ALA A 386 29.90 50.60 7.07
C ALA A 386 31.01 50.92 8.07
N ARG A 387 32.26 50.59 7.77
CA ARG A 387 33.42 50.95 8.59
C ARG A 387 33.61 52.46 8.66
N ARG A 388 33.54 53.17 7.52
CA ARG A 388 33.62 54.64 7.49
C ARG A 388 32.51 55.31 8.30
N ARG A 389 31.27 54.83 8.20
CA ARG A 389 30.15 55.36 9.01
C ARG A 389 30.38 55.18 10.51
N ARG A 390 30.87 54.00 10.93
CA ARG A 390 31.21 53.77 12.36
C ARG A 390 32.31 54.70 12.85
N GLU A 391 33.32 54.96 12.03
CA GLU A 391 34.40 55.90 12.37
C GLU A 391 33.88 57.35 12.48
N GLU A 392 32.96 57.76 11.62
CA GLU A 392 32.30 59.07 11.68
C GLU A 392 31.40 59.20 12.92
N GLU A 393 30.56 58.20 13.21
CA GLU A 393 29.72 58.15 14.41
C GLU A 393 30.57 58.19 15.70
N GLN A 394 31.71 57.50 15.71
CA GLN A 394 32.62 57.50 16.84
C GLN A 394 33.30 58.86 17.05
N LYS A 395 33.68 59.56 15.97
CA LYS A 395 34.18 60.94 16.04
C LYS A 395 33.12 61.91 16.55
N GLU A 396 31.88 61.80 16.07
CA GLU A 396 30.76 62.63 16.53
C GLU A 396 30.47 62.39 18.02
N MET A 397 30.52 61.13 18.46
CA MET A 397 30.34 60.77 19.87
C MET A 397 31.47 61.33 20.76
N GLU A 398 32.72 61.25 20.30
CA GLU A 398 33.85 61.86 21.02
C GLU A 398 33.74 63.38 21.10
N GLU A 399 33.28 64.04 20.04
CA GLU A 399 33.08 65.48 20.02
C GLU A 399 31.97 65.91 20.98
N ARG A 400 30.82 65.22 20.96
CA ARG A 400 29.74 65.42 21.94
C ARG A 400 30.22 65.19 23.37
N ARG A 401 31.06 64.17 23.60
CA ARG A 401 31.64 63.89 24.93
C ARG A 401 32.58 65.01 25.37
N ARG A 402 33.38 65.59 24.47
CA ARG A 402 34.24 66.76 24.76
C ARG A 402 33.41 68.00 25.09
N GLU A 403 32.34 68.25 24.35
CA GLU A 403 31.44 69.37 24.63
C GLU A 403 30.71 69.21 25.96
N ALA A 404 30.18 68.02 26.24
CA ALA A 404 29.58 67.70 27.54
C ALA A 404 30.58 67.89 28.69
N ALA A 405 31.84 67.48 28.52
CA ALA A 405 32.89 67.70 29.52
C ALA A 405 33.18 69.18 29.77
N LYS A 406 33.15 70.03 28.73
CA LYS A 406 33.27 71.50 28.89
C LYS A 406 32.10 72.07 29.69
N VAL A 407 30.88 71.63 29.39
CA VAL A 407 29.67 72.07 30.12
C VAL A 407 29.73 71.62 31.58
N ILE A 408 30.11 70.37 31.85
CA ILE A 408 30.28 69.85 33.21
C ILE A 408 31.31 70.67 33.97
N LYS A 409 32.45 71.02 33.35
CA LYS A 409 33.48 71.84 33.99
C LYS A 409 32.97 73.23 34.36
N LEU A 410 32.19 73.87 33.49
CA LEU A 410 31.56 75.17 33.77
C LEU A 410 30.54 75.08 34.90
N PHE A 411 29.76 74.00 34.96
CA PHE A 411 28.83 73.74 36.06
C PHE A 411 29.58 73.51 37.38
N GLN A 412 30.66 72.72 37.37
CA GLN A 412 31.51 72.47 38.53
C GLN A 412 32.18 73.76 39.03
N GLU A 413 32.70 74.62 38.15
CA GLU A 413 33.27 75.91 38.53
C GLU A 413 32.21 76.86 39.11
N ARG A 414 31.01 76.90 38.52
CA ARG A 414 29.90 77.70 39.05
C ARG A 414 29.46 77.21 40.43
N ASP A 415 29.35 75.89 40.59
CA ASP A 415 28.92 75.29 41.84
C ASP A 415 30.02 75.41 42.91
N LEU A 416 31.30 75.33 42.54
CA LEU A 416 32.44 75.65 43.41
C LEU A 416 32.42 77.11 43.86
N ARG A 417 32.18 78.07 42.96
CA ARG A 417 32.01 79.49 43.33
C ARG A 417 30.82 79.72 44.26
N LYS A 418 29.71 79.00 44.05
CA LYS A 418 28.55 79.04 44.97
C LYS A 418 28.88 78.44 46.33
N VAL A 419 29.66 77.37 46.37
CA VAL A 419 30.13 76.75 47.61
C VAL A 419 31.10 77.70 48.31
N GLU A 420 32.07 78.29 47.62
CA GLU A 420 33.00 79.29 48.17
C GLU A 420 32.27 80.53 48.68
N ALA A 421 31.29 81.05 47.94
CA ALA A 421 30.46 82.17 48.38
C ALA A 421 29.64 81.81 49.63
N LYS A 422 29.05 80.60 49.68
CA LYS A 422 28.38 80.09 50.88
C LYS A 422 29.34 79.84 52.02
N LEU A 423 30.57 79.42 51.75
CA LEU A 423 31.63 79.24 52.75
C LEU A 423 32.04 80.61 53.29
N HIS A 424 32.12 81.63 52.45
CA HIS A 424 32.47 82.98 52.86
C HIS A 424 31.34 83.63 53.66
N GLU A 425 30.09 83.43 53.24
CA GLU A 425 28.90 83.82 53.99
C GLU A 425 28.81 83.05 55.32
N LYS A 426 29.17 81.76 55.34
CA LYS A 426 29.29 80.97 56.56
C LYS A 426 30.40 81.49 57.47
N HIS A 427 31.58 81.82 56.96
CA HIS A 427 32.65 82.43 57.75
C HIS A 427 32.25 83.81 58.28
N LEU A 428 31.48 84.61 57.51
CA LEU A 428 30.96 85.90 57.96
C LEU A 428 29.93 85.71 59.08
N ARG A 429 29.02 84.73 58.90
CA ARG A 429 28.04 84.33 59.92
C ARG A 429 28.71 83.71 61.14
N GLU A 430 29.78 82.94 60.98
CA GLU A 430 30.61 82.37 62.04
C GLU A 430 31.37 83.46 62.77
N LYS A 431 31.82 84.53 62.09
CA LYS A 431 32.39 85.72 62.73
C LYS A 431 31.35 86.53 63.50
N GLU A 432 30.16 86.72 62.93
CA GLU A 432 29.02 87.34 63.62
C GLU A 432 28.52 86.46 64.78
N GLU A 433 28.58 85.13 64.62
CA GLU A 433 28.29 84.14 65.65
C GLU A 433 29.40 84.05 66.69
N GLU A 434 30.67 84.27 66.36
CA GLU A 434 31.80 84.40 67.30
C GLU A 434 31.68 85.69 68.09
N GLU A 435 31.31 86.82 67.46
CA GLU A 435 31.00 88.07 68.17
C GLU A 435 29.72 87.94 69.03
N ARG A 436 28.71 87.19 68.57
CA ARG A 436 27.54 86.83 69.38
C ARG A 436 27.88 85.79 70.45
N GLN A 437 28.82 84.87 70.21
CA GLN A 437 29.28 83.83 71.12
C GLN A 437 30.30 84.39 72.12
N GLU A 438 31.04 85.47 71.86
CA GLU A 438 31.76 86.21 72.90
C GLU A 438 30.76 86.94 73.82
N LYS A 439 29.67 87.48 73.24
CA LYS A 439 28.55 88.02 74.02
C LYS A 439 27.78 86.95 74.79
N ILE A 440 27.67 85.73 74.26
CA ILE A 440 26.95 84.58 74.86
C ILE A 440 27.88 83.69 75.71
N ALA A 441 29.21 83.71 75.54
CA ALA A 441 30.19 83.01 76.40
C ALA A 441 30.45 83.76 77.71
N SER A 442 29.96 85.00 77.84
CA SER A 442 29.67 85.63 79.14
C SER A 442 28.42 85.04 79.84
N LYS A 443 27.66 84.18 79.16
CA LYS A 443 26.42 83.54 79.62
C LYS A 443 26.31 82.07 79.18
N LEU A 444 26.93 81.19 79.99
CA LEU A 444 26.63 79.75 80.14
C LEU A 444 27.23 78.85 79.05
N LYS A 445 28.27 78.04 79.31
CA LYS A 445 28.32 76.75 80.05
C LYS A 445 27.35 75.67 79.51
N GLU A 446 27.98 74.56 79.10
CA GLU A 446 27.49 73.16 78.96
C GLU A 446 27.08 72.61 77.57
N LYS A 447 27.89 71.63 77.14
CA LYS A 447 27.60 70.35 76.43
C LYS A 447 26.95 70.36 75.04
N ALA A 448 27.22 69.43 74.11
CA ALA A 448 28.34 68.60 73.64
C ALA A 448 27.75 67.69 72.52
N CYS A 449 28.48 67.54 71.39
CA CYS A 449 28.44 66.50 70.31
C CYS A 449 27.09 66.09 69.64
N ALA A 450 26.97 65.59 68.40
CA ALA A 450 27.73 65.39 67.14
C ALA A 450 26.86 64.35 66.35
N GLU A 451 26.39 64.60 65.11
CA GLU A 451 26.81 63.97 63.82
C GLU A 451 26.44 62.47 63.63
N SER A 452 26.18 61.84 62.46
CA SER A 452 25.92 62.15 61.04
C SER A 452 25.79 60.82 60.21
N LYS A 453 25.16 60.88 59.01
CA LYS A 453 25.33 60.04 57.75
C LYS A 453 24.73 58.60 57.65
N MET A 454 23.88 58.23 56.64
CA MET A 454 24.02 58.05 55.15
C MET A 454 24.94 56.85 54.76
N ALA A 455 24.77 55.99 53.73
CA ALA A 455 23.77 55.58 52.72
C ALA A 455 24.42 54.45 51.84
N GLU A 456 23.74 54.00 50.76
CA GLU A 456 24.21 53.21 49.56
C GLU A 456 24.23 51.66 49.63
N GLU A 457 23.97 50.85 48.57
CA GLU A 457 23.33 50.95 47.24
C GLU A 457 23.26 49.52 46.60
N GLU A 458 22.45 49.34 45.55
CA GLU A 458 22.08 48.10 44.85
C GLU A 458 23.09 47.54 43.81
N LYS A 459 22.97 46.23 43.52
CA LYS A 459 23.23 45.59 42.20
C LYS A 459 22.67 44.16 42.13
N HIS A 460 21.85 43.81 41.12
CA HIS A 460 21.95 42.56 40.32
C HIS A 460 20.90 42.49 39.18
N LEU A 461 21.35 42.00 38.01
CA LEU A 461 20.61 41.77 36.75
C LEU A 461 20.88 40.33 36.25
N GLU A 462 19.83 39.71 35.68
CA GLU A 462 19.77 38.53 34.77
C GLU A 462 20.05 37.12 35.32
N GLU A 463 18.98 36.42 35.75
CA GLU A 463 18.93 34.95 35.90
C GLU A 463 18.31 34.31 34.64
N PHE A 464 19.03 33.42 33.95
CA PHE A 464 18.45 32.52 32.94
C PHE A 464 17.68 31.39 33.65
N GLU A 465 16.38 31.30 33.41
CA GLU A 465 15.50 30.29 34.00
C GLU A 465 15.89 28.88 33.52
N GLN A 466 16.39 28.04 34.44
CA GLN A 466 16.74 26.65 34.14
C GLN A 466 15.45 25.82 33.97
N ILE A 467 15.21 25.30 32.76
CA ILE A 467 14.01 24.48 32.48
C ILE A 467 14.23 23.06 33.02
N ASP A 468 13.43 22.68 34.02
CA ASP A 468 13.48 21.35 34.63
C ASP A 468 12.74 20.28 33.81
N PHE A 469 13.19 19.03 33.95
CA PHE A 469 12.55 17.84 33.37
C PHE A 469 11.38 17.35 34.25
N LEU A 470 10.17 17.32 33.70
CA LEU A 470 8.93 17.09 34.46
C LEU A 470 8.49 15.62 34.45
N LYS A 471 9.30 14.73 35.02
CA LYS A 471 9.07 13.26 35.06
C LYS A 471 7.61 12.86 35.30
N ASP A 472 6.99 13.32 36.39
CA ASP A 472 5.63 12.92 36.78
C ASP A 472 4.54 13.39 35.81
N ARG A 473 4.79 14.46 35.04
CA ARG A 473 3.87 14.91 33.99
C ARG A 473 3.94 13.96 32.79
N HIS A 474 5.14 13.51 32.42
CA HIS A 474 5.34 12.53 31.35
C HIS A 474 4.75 11.15 31.70
N VAL A 475 4.89 10.69 32.95
CA VAL A 475 4.25 9.45 33.42
C VAL A 475 2.73 9.53 33.21
N ARG A 476 2.10 10.60 33.70
CA ARG A 476 0.66 10.81 33.52
C ARG A 476 0.25 10.96 32.05
N PHE A 477 1.12 11.51 31.20
CA PHE A 477 0.87 11.64 29.78
C PHE A 477 0.75 10.27 29.10
N PHE A 478 1.66 9.35 29.40
CA PHE A 478 1.58 7.99 28.87
C PHE A 478 0.46 7.16 29.49
N GLN A 479 0.12 7.37 30.77
CA GLN A 479 -1.08 6.76 31.35
C GLN A 479 -2.35 7.15 30.58
N ARG A 480 -2.55 8.45 30.30
CA ARG A 480 -3.66 8.92 29.47
C ARG A 480 -3.64 8.31 28.06
N THR A 481 -2.45 8.18 27.49
CA THR A 481 -2.26 7.58 26.15
C THR A 481 -2.72 6.12 26.10
N LEU A 482 -2.53 5.34 27.17
CA LEU A 482 -2.96 3.95 27.27
C LEU A 482 -4.44 3.76 27.64
N GLN A 483 -5.14 4.84 27.99
CA GLN A 483 -6.55 4.82 28.36
C GLN A 483 -7.43 5.06 27.12
N VAL A 484 -7.82 6.31 26.91
CA VAL A 484 -8.75 6.73 25.86
C VAL A 484 -8.13 7.90 25.11
N LEU A 485 -8.17 7.83 23.78
CA LEU A 485 -7.74 8.91 22.90
C LEU A 485 -8.97 9.63 22.33
N PRO A 486 -8.95 10.97 22.23
CA PRO A 486 -9.99 11.73 21.53
C PRO A 486 -10.14 11.31 20.05
N GLU A 487 -11.33 11.50 19.48
CA GLU A 487 -11.66 11.14 18.09
C GLU A 487 -10.71 11.74 17.05
N ARG A 488 -10.10 12.90 17.33
CA ARG A 488 -9.09 13.53 16.45
C ARG A 488 -7.89 12.60 16.15
N TYR A 489 -7.69 11.54 16.92
CA TYR A 489 -6.67 10.51 16.71
C TYR A 489 -7.19 9.28 15.94
N ALA A 490 -8.39 9.32 15.36
CA ALA A 490 -8.97 8.21 14.59
C ALA A 490 -8.08 7.75 13.42
N SER A 491 -7.28 8.66 12.84
CA SER A 491 -6.28 8.32 11.81
C SER A 491 -5.17 7.37 12.30
N LEU A 492 -5.03 7.19 13.62
CA LEU A 492 -4.09 6.27 14.24
C LEU A 492 -4.67 4.89 14.53
N GLU A 493 -5.96 4.64 14.24
CA GLU A 493 -6.67 3.40 14.61
C GLU A 493 -5.91 2.15 14.17
N THR A 494 -5.48 2.08 12.90
CA THR A 494 -4.75 0.93 12.34
C THR A 494 -3.29 0.82 12.83
N THR A 495 -2.84 1.74 13.68
CA THR A 495 -1.49 1.80 14.25
C THR A 495 -1.47 1.93 15.77
N ARG A 496 -2.60 1.65 16.44
CA ARG A 496 -2.74 1.78 17.91
C ARG A 496 -1.69 1.00 18.67
N LEU A 497 -1.26 -0.17 18.18
CA LEU A 497 -0.19 -0.95 18.80
C LEU A 497 1.16 -0.20 18.83
N SER A 498 1.46 0.66 17.86
CA SER A 498 2.63 1.56 17.93
C SER A 498 2.46 2.66 18.97
N ILE A 499 1.24 3.19 19.14
CA ILE A 499 0.94 4.18 20.19
C ILE A 499 1.08 3.57 21.58
N VAL A 500 0.58 2.34 21.76
CA VAL A 500 0.77 1.55 22.97
C VAL A 500 2.26 1.31 23.23
N PHE A 501 3.03 0.94 22.20
CA PHE A 501 4.48 0.80 22.33
C PHE A 501 5.17 2.10 22.80
N PHE A 502 4.84 3.27 22.22
CA PHE A 502 5.42 4.53 22.66
C PHE A 502 5.12 4.82 24.13
N ALA A 503 3.90 4.55 24.57
CA ALA A 503 3.51 4.77 25.96
C ALA A 503 4.15 3.77 26.92
N LEU A 504 4.18 2.48 26.59
CA LEU A 504 4.81 1.44 27.40
C LEU A 504 6.32 1.63 27.49
N SER A 505 6.99 1.83 26.35
CA SER A 505 8.43 2.05 26.31
C SER A 505 8.79 3.38 26.99
N GLY A 506 7.97 4.41 26.84
CA GLY A 506 8.13 5.68 27.57
C GLY A 506 8.03 5.51 29.08
N LEU A 507 7.02 4.77 29.58
CA LEU A 507 6.90 4.43 30.99
C LEU A 507 8.07 3.56 31.48
N ASP A 508 8.60 2.66 30.65
CA ASP A 508 9.78 1.88 30.99
C ASP A 508 11.03 2.75 31.10
N VAL A 509 11.24 3.69 30.16
CA VAL A 509 12.33 4.68 30.23
C VAL A 509 12.22 5.53 31.50
N LEU A 510 11.01 5.88 31.92
CA LEU A 510 10.74 6.63 33.15
C LEU A 510 10.79 5.77 34.42
N GLU A 511 10.99 4.45 34.31
CA GLU A 511 10.90 3.52 35.45
C GLU A 511 9.54 3.63 36.17
N SER A 512 8.45 3.51 35.41
CA SER A 512 7.09 3.67 35.92
C SER A 512 6.09 2.68 35.28
N LEU A 513 6.52 1.46 34.97
CA LEU A 513 5.65 0.40 34.45
C LEU A 513 4.72 -0.20 35.52
N ASP A 514 4.91 0.14 36.80
CA ASP A 514 4.07 -0.25 37.93
C ASP A 514 2.71 0.46 37.95
N VAL A 515 2.58 1.58 37.24
CA VAL A 515 1.34 2.40 37.22
C VAL A 515 0.25 1.85 36.29
N ILE A 516 0.48 0.70 35.66
CA ILE A 516 -0.41 0.06 34.67
C ILE A 516 -0.62 -1.41 35.01
N ASP A 517 -1.77 -1.95 34.59
CA ASP A 517 -2.00 -3.40 34.62
C ASP A 517 -1.31 -4.07 33.43
N LYS A 518 -0.15 -4.69 33.70
CA LYS A 518 0.64 -5.37 32.67
C LYS A 518 -0.12 -6.54 32.05
N ASN A 519 -0.86 -7.31 32.85
CA ASN A 519 -1.53 -8.52 32.37
C ASN A 519 -2.66 -8.17 31.41
N LEU A 520 -3.45 -7.14 31.74
CA LEU A 520 -4.52 -6.65 30.86
C LEU A 520 -3.97 -6.23 29.48
N ILE A 521 -2.85 -5.50 29.47
CA ILE A 521 -2.24 -5.02 28.23
C ILE A 521 -1.58 -6.18 27.46
N ILE A 522 -0.95 -7.14 28.15
CA ILE A 522 -0.42 -8.36 27.53
C ILE A 522 -1.54 -9.12 26.81
N GLU A 523 -2.69 -9.36 27.45
CA GLU A 523 -3.83 -10.02 26.80
C GLU A 523 -4.35 -9.21 25.61
N TRP A 524 -4.43 -7.88 25.72
CA TRP A 524 -4.80 -7.04 24.59
C TRP A 524 -3.81 -7.16 23.42
N ILE A 525 -2.50 -7.15 23.66
CA ILE A 525 -1.49 -7.32 22.60
C ILE A 525 -1.63 -8.70 21.94
N TYR A 526 -1.80 -9.77 22.73
CA TYR A 526 -2.00 -11.11 22.19
C TYR A 526 -3.26 -11.25 21.36
N SER A 527 -4.33 -10.50 21.69
CA SER A 527 -5.54 -10.46 20.86
C SER A 527 -5.32 -9.84 19.47
N GLN A 528 -4.24 -9.07 19.31
CA GLN A 528 -3.85 -8.53 18.01
C GLN A 528 -3.04 -9.52 17.17
N GLN A 529 -2.61 -10.66 17.71
CA GLN A 529 -1.87 -11.66 16.94
C GLN A 529 -2.77 -12.30 15.88
N VAL A 530 -2.30 -12.32 14.64
CA VAL A 530 -2.90 -13.08 13.53
C VAL A 530 -2.27 -14.46 13.54
N LEU A 531 -3.01 -15.42 14.13
CA LEU A 531 -2.59 -16.80 14.24
C LEU A 531 -2.87 -17.58 12.94
N PRO A 532 -2.12 -18.66 12.67
CA PRO A 532 -2.44 -19.54 11.56
C PRO A 532 -3.80 -20.23 11.78
N THR A 533 -4.56 -20.39 10.71
CA THR A 533 -5.77 -21.22 10.66
C THR A 533 -5.42 -22.70 10.86
N ASP A 534 -6.40 -23.55 11.15
CA ASP A 534 -6.19 -24.99 11.36
C ASP A 534 -5.48 -25.68 10.17
N ASN A 535 -5.85 -25.29 8.96
CA ASN A 535 -5.24 -25.77 7.71
C ASN A 535 -3.95 -25.02 7.32
N LYS A 536 -3.52 -24.04 8.14
CA LYS A 536 -2.34 -23.19 7.92
C LYS A 536 -2.32 -22.44 6.59
N SER A 537 -3.48 -22.19 5.98
CA SER A 537 -3.56 -21.55 4.65
C SER A 537 -3.18 -20.06 4.66
N ASN A 538 -3.20 -19.41 5.82
CA ASN A 538 -2.87 -17.97 5.98
C ASN A 538 -1.46 -17.71 6.55
N LEU A 539 -0.53 -18.67 6.49
CA LEU A 539 0.82 -18.48 7.06
C LEU A 539 1.54 -17.23 6.57
N GLY A 540 1.41 -16.89 5.27
CA GLY A 540 1.99 -15.68 4.69
C GLY A 540 1.35 -14.36 5.17
N ARG A 541 0.32 -14.43 6.02
CA ARG A 541 -0.42 -13.28 6.57
C ARG A 541 -0.30 -13.15 8.09
N CYS A 542 0.40 -14.08 8.74
CA CYS A 542 0.56 -14.09 10.19
C CYS A 542 1.47 -12.94 10.68
N GLY A 543 1.28 -12.52 11.92
CA GLY A 543 1.94 -11.34 12.50
C GLY A 543 1.06 -10.71 13.57
N PHE A 544 1.13 -9.39 13.74
CA PHE A 544 0.21 -8.65 14.62
C PHE A 544 -0.54 -7.58 13.83
N ARG A 545 -1.81 -7.38 14.18
CA ARG A 545 -2.65 -6.25 13.77
C ARG A 545 -2.24 -5.01 14.54
N GLY A 546 -2.58 -3.82 14.01
CA GLY A 546 -2.42 -2.58 14.76
C GLY A 546 -3.55 -2.30 15.75
N SER A 547 -4.74 -2.85 15.49
CA SER A 547 -5.93 -2.80 16.36
C SER A 547 -6.99 -3.82 15.92
N SER A 548 -8.11 -3.88 16.64
CA SER A 548 -9.27 -4.72 16.33
C SER A 548 -10.25 -4.09 15.32
N HIS A 549 -9.84 -3.09 14.54
CA HIS A 549 -10.71 -2.37 13.59
C HIS A 549 -11.40 -3.26 12.53
N ILE A 550 -10.81 -4.42 12.21
CA ILE A 550 -11.37 -5.39 11.26
C ILE A 550 -12.64 -6.08 11.83
N GLY A 551 -12.86 -6.02 13.15
CA GLY A 551 -14.02 -6.64 13.79
C GLY A 551 -13.87 -8.15 14.07
N ILE A 552 -12.64 -8.66 14.06
CA ILE A 552 -12.35 -10.03 14.50
C ILE A 552 -12.70 -10.16 15.98
N PRO A 553 -13.44 -11.22 16.39
CA PRO A 553 -13.76 -11.44 17.80
C PRO A 553 -12.50 -11.49 18.68
N TYR A 554 -12.58 -10.88 19.85
CA TYR A 554 -11.48 -10.87 20.81
C TYR A 554 -11.10 -12.30 21.21
N SER A 555 -9.87 -12.70 20.89
CA SER A 555 -9.34 -14.01 21.23
C SER A 555 -7.83 -13.95 21.46
N THR A 556 -7.35 -14.57 22.54
CA THR A 556 -5.92 -14.68 22.87
C THR A 556 -5.38 -16.11 22.75
N LYS A 557 -6.25 -17.08 22.42
CA LYS A 557 -5.94 -18.52 22.39
C LYS A 557 -6.70 -19.22 21.25
N GLY A 558 -6.24 -20.41 20.87
CA GLY A 558 -6.87 -21.23 19.84
C GLY A 558 -6.37 -20.91 18.42
N PRO A 559 -6.91 -21.58 17.39
CA PRO A 559 -6.51 -21.36 16.02
C PRO A 559 -6.98 -19.99 15.49
N GLY A 560 -6.31 -19.48 14.47
CA GLY A 560 -6.69 -18.24 13.81
C GLY A 560 -8.06 -18.34 13.15
N VAL A 561 -8.84 -17.26 13.24
CA VAL A 561 -10.12 -17.12 12.52
C VAL A 561 -9.82 -16.74 11.07
N LEU A 562 -10.33 -17.52 10.12
CA LEU A 562 -10.19 -17.18 8.70
C LEU A 562 -11.00 -15.93 8.37
N HIS A 563 -10.34 -14.89 7.87
CA HIS A 563 -10.99 -13.68 7.40
C HIS A 563 -10.30 -13.16 6.12
N PRO A 564 -11.05 -12.73 5.08
CA PRO A 564 -10.48 -12.39 3.77
C PRO A 564 -9.43 -11.29 3.78
N TYR A 565 -9.55 -10.31 4.68
CA TYR A 565 -8.68 -9.13 4.75
C TYR A 565 -7.87 -9.04 6.05
N ASP A 566 -7.86 -10.11 6.85
CA ASP A 566 -7.13 -10.11 8.11
C ASP A 566 -5.68 -10.56 7.89
N SER A 567 -4.74 -9.67 8.19
CA SER A 567 -3.31 -9.88 8.06
C SER A 567 -2.53 -9.08 9.09
N GLY A 568 -1.31 -9.55 9.38
CA GLY A 568 -0.36 -8.82 10.20
C GLY A 568 0.28 -7.67 9.42
N HIS A 569 0.65 -6.61 10.14
CA HIS A 569 1.44 -5.50 9.61
C HIS A 569 2.84 -5.54 10.23
N VAL A 570 3.90 -5.46 9.43
CA VAL A 570 5.28 -5.67 9.90
C VAL A 570 5.69 -4.74 11.06
N ALA A 571 5.34 -3.46 10.99
CA ALA A 571 5.62 -2.52 12.07
C ALA A 571 4.84 -2.85 13.36
N MET A 572 3.65 -3.45 13.25
CA MET A 572 2.83 -3.86 14.37
C MET A 572 3.33 -5.17 14.99
N THR A 573 3.83 -6.10 14.16
CA THR A 573 4.57 -7.29 14.65
C THR A 573 5.80 -6.86 15.43
N TYR A 574 6.57 -5.90 14.90
CA TYR A 574 7.71 -5.32 15.61
C TYR A 574 7.31 -4.68 16.95
N THR A 575 6.38 -3.71 16.95
CA THR A 575 6.01 -3.00 18.19
C THR A 575 5.26 -3.89 19.18
N GLY A 576 4.50 -4.88 18.71
CA GLY A 576 3.85 -5.89 19.54
C GLY A 576 4.85 -6.73 20.32
N LEU A 577 5.86 -7.28 19.64
CA LEU A 577 6.92 -8.05 20.28
C LEU A 577 7.73 -7.20 21.26
N CYS A 578 8.12 -5.98 20.89
CA CYS A 578 8.77 -5.04 21.81
C CYS A 578 7.91 -4.77 23.05
N SER A 579 6.61 -4.54 22.87
CA SER A 579 5.69 -4.26 23.97
C SER A 579 5.57 -5.45 24.94
N LEU A 580 5.48 -6.67 24.41
CA LEU A 580 5.48 -7.89 25.23
C LEU A 580 6.78 -8.04 26.05
N LEU A 581 7.94 -7.82 25.42
CA LEU A 581 9.24 -7.85 26.10
C LEU A 581 9.36 -6.75 27.17
N ILE A 582 8.86 -5.55 26.89
CA ILE A 582 8.85 -4.44 27.85
C ILE A 582 8.01 -4.82 29.07
N LEU A 583 6.85 -5.46 28.87
CA LEU A 583 5.96 -5.90 29.94
C LEU A 583 6.49 -7.12 30.72
N GLY A 584 7.54 -7.78 30.22
CA GLY A 584 8.18 -8.94 30.88
C GLY A 584 7.59 -10.29 30.47
N ASP A 585 6.80 -10.34 29.40
CA ASP A 585 6.31 -11.59 28.82
C ASP A 585 7.47 -12.41 28.21
N ASP A 586 7.30 -13.74 28.15
CA ASP A 586 8.33 -14.68 27.69
C ASP A 586 8.22 -15.04 26.21
N LEU A 587 7.23 -14.46 25.50
CA LEU A 587 6.89 -14.71 24.10
C LEU A 587 6.49 -16.17 23.81
N SER A 588 6.16 -16.98 24.82
CA SER A 588 5.77 -18.39 24.66
C SER A 588 4.50 -18.59 23.84
N ARG A 589 3.59 -17.60 23.85
CA ARG A 589 2.34 -17.59 23.09
C ARG A 589 2.47 -16.96 21.70
N VAL A 590 3.66 -16.44 21.36
CA VAL A 590 3.93 -15.96 20.01
C VAL A 590 4.12 -17.16 19.09
N ASN A 591 3.34 -17.22 18.03
CA ASN A 591 3.56 -18.20 16.97
C ASN A 591 4.74 -17.75 16.11
N LYS A 592 5.97 -18.06 16.58
CA LYS A 592 7.22 -17.64 15.95
C LYS A 592 7.28 -18.03 14.47
N GLN A 593 6.87 -19.26 14.15
CA GLN A 593 6.86 -19.77 12.78
C GLN A 593 5.89 -19.02 11.87
N GLY A 594 4.70 -18.68 12.38
CA GLY A 594 3.75 -17.83 11.69
C GLY A 594 4.32 -16.43 11.44
N CYS A 595 4.87 -15.78 12.46
CA CYS A 595 5.48 -14.45 12.29
C CYS A 595 6.62 -14.44 11.26
N LEU A 596 7.51 -15.45 11.27
CA LEU A 596 8.62 -15.56 10.32
C LEU A 596 8.14 -15.90 8.90
N ALA A 597 7.10 -16.72 8.76
CA ALA A 597 6.48 -17.01 7.47
C ALA A 597 5.79 -15.78 6.87
N GLY A 598 5.06 -15.03 7.69
CA GLY A 598 4.49 -13.74 7.29
C GLY A 598 5.58 -12.75 6.89
N LEU A 599 6.67 -12.67 7.66
CA LEU A 599 7.78 -11.77 7.35
C LEU A 599 8.45 -12.10 6.02
N ARG A 600 8.71 -13.39 5.74
CA ARG A 600 9.26 -13.83 4.44
C ARG A 600 8.37 -13.44 3.26
N ALA A 601 7.06 -13.52 3.43
CA ALA A 601 6.10 -13.18 2.38
C ALA A 601 6.10 -11.68 2.03
N LEU A 602 6.62 -10.82 2.91
CA LEU A 602 6.69 -9.38 2.70
C LEU A 602 7.95 -8.93 1.96
N GLN A 603 8.99 -9.77 1.87
CA GLN A 603 10.25 -9.38 1.23
C GLN A 603 10.13 -9.41 -0.30
N LEU A 604 10.56 -8.33 -0.95
CA LEU A 604 10.58 -8.16 -2.39
C LEU A 604 11.87 -8.65 -3.02
N GLU A 605 11.87 -8.76 -4.35
CA GLU A 605 13.03 -9.21 -5.11
C GLU A 605 14.26 -8.33 -4.92
N ASP A 606 14.07 -7.02 -4.75
CA ASP A 606 15.12 -6.01 -4.52
C ASP A 606 15.65 -6.01 -3.07
N GLY A 607 15.08 -6.82 -2.18
CA GLY A 607 15.48 -6.96 -0.78
C GLY A 607 14.73 -6.07 0.21
N SER A 608 13.95 -5.10 -0.26
CA SER A 608 13.05 -4.31 0.58
C SER A 608 11.81 -5.12 0.99
N PHE A 609 10.97 -4.53 1.84
CA PHE A 609 9.78 -5.20 2.38
C PHE A 609 8.54 -4.35 2.14
N TYR A 610 7.41 -5.00 1.84
CA TYR A 610 6.10 -4.41 2.09
C TYR A 610 5.76 -4.41 3.58
N SER A 611 4.74 -3.62 3.93
CA SER A 611 4.21 -3.56 5.29
C SER A 611 3.15 -4.62 5.59
N VAL A 612 2.40 -5.03 4.57
CA VAL A 612 1.30 -5.99 4.62
C VAL A 612 1.30 -6.87 3.36
N PRO A 613 0.82 -8.12 3.43
CA PRO A 613 0.87 -9.05 2.30
C PRO A 613 -0.06 -8.67 1.14
N GLU A 614 -1.06 -7.81 1.38
CA GLU A 614 -1.95 -7.27 0.35
C GLU A 614 -1.23 -6.25 -0.58
N GLY A 615 -0.04 -5.78 -0.20
CA GLY A 615 0.74 -4.78 -0.91
C GLY A 615 0.68 -3.40 -0.24
N SER A 616 1.79 -2.68 -0.26
CA SER A 616 1.91 -1.31 0.26
C SER A 616 3.08 -0.57 -0.40
N GLU A 617 3.53 0.55 0.16
CA GLU A 617 4.86 1.06 -0.15
C GLU A 617 5.95 0.14 0.42
N ASN A 618 7.16 0.22 -0.14
CA ASN A 618 8.34 -0.52 0.31
C ASN A 618 9.53 0.42 0.51
N ASP A 619 10.19 0.33 1.67
CA ASP A 619 11.41 1.08 1.99
C ASP A 619 12.13 0.54 3.24
N ILE A 620 13.23 1.21 3.63
CA ILE A 620 14.11 0.81 4.74
C ILE A 620 13.38 0.72 6.10
N ARG A 621 12.24 1.40 6.30
CA ARG A 621 11.46 1.24 7.55
C ARG A 621 11.13 -0.21 7.82
N PHE A 622 10.70 -0.90 6.77
CA PHE A 622 10.21 -2.26 6.88
C PHE A 622 11.38 -3.26 6.93
N ILE A 623 12.55 -2.92 6.38
CA ILE A 623 13.80 -3.66 6.65
C ILE A 623 14.16 -3.58 8.13
N TYR A 624 14.08 -2.41 8.75
CA TYR A 624 14.33 -2.25 10.19
C TYR A 624 13.34 -3.04 11.05
N CYS A 625 12.04 -2.97 10.74
CA CYS A 625 11.04 -3.76 11.43
C CYS A 625 11.34 -5.26 11.30
N ALA A 626 11.67 -5.72 10.09
CA ALA A 626 12.03 -7.11 9.84
C ALA A 626 13.28 -7.54 10.63
N ALA A 627 14.32 -6.71 10.67
CA ALA A 627 15.55 -6.98 11.40
C ALA A 627 15.30 -7.09 12.90
N CYS A 628 14.46 -6.20 13.45
CA CYS A 628 14.06 -6.27 14.86
C CYS A 628 13.26 -7.54 15.17
N ILE A 629 12.32 -7.94 14.30
CA ILE A 629 11.53 -9.17 14.49
C ILE A 629 12.44 -10.40 14.49
N CYS A 630 13.30 -10.56 13.48
CA CYS A 630 14.26 -11.66 13.42
C CYS A 630 15.17 -11.69 14.64
N PHE A 631 15.69 -10.52 15.04
CA PHE A 631 16.54 -10.40 16.22
C PHE A 631 15.80 -10.80 17.50
N MET A 632 14.59 -10.31 17.74
CA MET A 632 13.80 -10.65 18.94
C MET A 632 13.41 -12.12 18.99
N LEU A 633 13.10 -12.73 17.85
CA LEU A 633 12.72 -14.14 17.77
C LEU A 633 13.92 -15.10 17.76
N ASP A 634 15.14 -14.57 17.73
CA ASP A 634 16.40 -15.33 17.61
C ASP A 634 16.45 -16.24 16.38
N ASP A 635 15.82 -15.80 15.28
CA ASP A 635 15.69 -16.59 14.05
C ASP A 635 15.67 -15.65 12.84
N TRP A 636 16.70 -15.76 12.01
CA TRP A 636 16.87 -14.95 10.80
C TRP A 636 16.28 -15.58 9.54
N SER A 637 15.63 -16.75 9.64
CA SER A 637 14.92 -17.37 8.52
C SER A 637 13.75 -16.52 8.00
N GLY A 638 13.34 -15.49 8.75
CA GLY A 638 12.31 -14.52 8.36
C GLY A 638 12.68 -13.62 7.18
N MET A 639 13.96 -13.58 6.77
CA MET A 639 14.40 -12.76 5.63
C MET A 639 15.62 -13.31 4.90
N ASN A 640 15.78 -12.92 3.64
CA ASN A 640 17.04 -12.94 2.94
C ASN A 640 17.89 -11.73 3.35
N ILE A 641 18.83 -11.94 4.27
CA ILE A 641 19.74 -10.91 4.79
C ILE A 641 20.56 -10.26 3.66
N GLN A 642 21.07 -11.07 2.73
CA GLN A 642 21.97 -10.57 1.68
C GLN A 642 21.28 -9.55 0.78
N LYS A 643 20.05 -9.84 0.34
CA LYS A 643 19.24 -8.88 -0.43
C LYS A 643 18.90 -7.63 0.37
N ALA A 644 18.58 -7.77 1.66
CA ALA A 644 18.33 -6.61 2.52
C ALA A 644 19.57 -5.70 2.64
N ILE A 645 20.77 -6.28 2.76
CA ILE A 645 22.04 -5.55 2.76
C ILE A 645 22.26 -4.83 1.42
N GLU A 646 21.98 -5.50 0.29
CA GLU A 646 22.09 -4.90 -1.04
C GLU A 646 21.16 -3.70 -1.21
N TYR A 647 19.91 -3.80 -0.74
CA TYR A 647 18.98 -2.66 -0.74
C TYR A 647 19.47 -1.51 0.13
N ILE A 648 19.95 -1.81 1.35
CA ILE A 648 20.51 -0.80 2.26
C ILE A 648 21.70 -0.11 1.58
N ARG A 649 22.66 -0.86 1.01
CA ARG A 649 23.81 -0.27 0.31
C ARG A 649 23.38 0.58 -0.88
N GLY A 650 22.41 0.12 -1.67
CA GLY A 650 21.87 0.87 -2.81
C GLY A 650 21.18 2.19 -2.43
N SER A 651 20.72 2.31 -1.19
CA SER A 651 20.07 3.52 -0.67
C SER A 651 21.04 4.58 -0.13
N LEU A 652 22.35 4.30 -0.08
CA LEU A 652 23.36 5.29 0.30
C LEU A 652 23.42 6.40 -0.76
N SER A 653 23.12 7.64 -0.35
CA SER A 653 23.05 8.79 -1.26
C SER A 653 24.42 9.42 -1.48
N TYR A 654 24.51 10.34 -2.45
CA TYR A 654 25.76 11.03 -2.81
C TYR A 654 26.33 11.89 -1.66
N ASP A 655 25.48 12.36 -0.77
CA ASP A 655 25.87 13.15 0.41
C ASP A 655 26.22 12.28 1.63
N ASN A 656 26.17 10.95 1.47
CA ASN A 656 26.58 9.92 2.43
C ASN A 656 25.64 9.68 3.61
N GLY A 657 24.39 10.17 3.56
CA GLY A 657 23.31 9.60 4.37
C GLY A 657 22.52 8.56 3.56
N PHE A 658 21.66 7.78 4.22
CA PHE A 658 20.77 6.84 3.53
C PHE A 658 19.44 7.50 3.18
N GLY A 659 18.98 7.30 1.95
CA GLY A 659 17.65 7.69 1.48
C GLY A 659 16.62 6.60 1.71
N GLN A 660 15.37 6.86 1.33
CA GLN A 660 14.28 5.88 1.45
C GLN A 660 14.54 4.61 0.61
N GLY A 661 15.26 4.79 -0.50
CA GLY A 661 15.71 3.76 -1.44
C GLY A 661 16.72 4.40 -2.40
N ALA A 662 17.17 3.64 -3.40
CA ALA A 662 18.19 4.10 -4.35
C ALA A 662 17.83 5.44 -5.02
N GLY A 663 18.78 6.37 -5.05
CA GLY A 663 18.65 7.69 -5.69
C GLY A 663 17.75 8.69 -4.95
N ARG A 664 17.27 8.37 -3.74
CA ARG A 664 16.44 9.29 -2.94
C ARG A 664 17.30 10.20 -2.05
N GLU A 665 16.70 11.30 -1.61
CA GLU A 665 17.31 12.23 -0.64
C GLU A 665 17.59 11.49 0.67
N SER A 666 18.79 11.68 1.22
CA SER A 666 19.17 11.08 2.50
C SER A 666 18.39 11.69 3.66
N HIS A 667 18.14 10.91 4.71
CA HIS A 667 17.27 11.34 5.81
C HIS A 667 17.64 10.65 7.13
N GLY A 668 17.54 11.37 8.26
CA GLY A 668 17.96 10.88 9.58
C GLY A 668 17.25 9.60 10.00
N GLY A 669 15.94 9.51 9.74
CA GLY A 669 15.15 8.30 10.01
C GLY A 669 15.55 7.09 9.15
N TRP A 670 15.86 7.30 7.87
CA TRP A 670 16.27 6.20 6.96
C TRP A 670 17.69 5.75 7.28
N THR A 671 18.58 6.70 7.57
CA THR A 671 19.94 6.43 8.08
C THR A 671 19.92 5.63 9.37
N TYR A 672 19.05 5.97 10.33
CA TYR A 672 18.86 5.17 11.53
C TYR A 672 18.42 3.75 11.17
N CYS A 673 17.37 3.60 10.36
CA CYS A 673 16.83 2.28 10.03
C CYS A 673 17.90 1.41 9.32
N ALA A 674 18.70 1.99 8.42
CA ALA A 674 19.80 1.31 7.74
C ALA A 674 20.90 0.86 8.72
N ILE A 675 21.45 1.78 9.51
CA ILE A 675 22.56 1.48 10.44
C ILE A 675 22.10 0.52 11.54
N ALA A 676 20.93 0.76 12.15
CA ALA A 676 20.41 -0.11 13.20
C ALA A 676 20.12 -1.52 12.67
N SER A 677 19.60 -1.68 11.44
CA SER A 677 19.41 -3.00 10.82
C SER A 677 20.73 -3.74 10.64
N LEU A 678 21.75 -3.07 10.10
CA LEU A 678 23.08 -3.66 9.92
C LEU A 678 23.74 -4.04 11.25
N CYS A 679 23.56 -3.23 12.30
CA CYS A 679 24.01 -3.56 13.65
C CYS A 679 23.29 -4.79 14.21
N LEU A 680 21.96 -4.88 14.09
CA LEU A 680 21.19 -6.03 14.57
C LEU A 680 21.56 -7.31 13.83
N MET A 681 21.83 -7.23 12.52
CA MET A 681 22.32 -8.35 11.72
C MET A 681 23.77 -8.76 12.08
N GLY A 682 24.52 -7.91 12.78
CA GLY A 682 25.96 -8.12 13.03
C GLY A 682 26.83 -7.96 11.78
N ARG A 683 26.39 -7.14 10.80
CA ARG A 683 27.00 -7.04 9.47
C ARG A 683 27.43 -5.61 9.09
N LEU A 684 27.49 -4.68 10.04
CA LEU A 684 27.82 -3.27 9.76
C LEU A 684 29.17 -3.10 9.04
N GLU A 685 30.24 -3.67 9.61
CA GLU A 685 31.61 -3.54 9.08
C GLU A 685 31.85 -4.36 7.80
N GLU A 686 31.00 -5.36 7.55
CA GLU A 686 31.02 -6.09 6.28
C GLU A 686 30.28 -5.32 5.19
N ALA A 687 29.12 -4.76 5.54
CA ALA A 687 28.25 -4.08 4.62
C ALA A 687 28.75 -2.68 4.28
N LEU A 688 29.64 -2.05 5.05
CA LEU A 688 30.14 -0.69 4.82
C LEU A 688 31.63 -0.62 5.13
N SER A 689 32.40 -0.07 4.20
CA SER A 689 33.84 0.14 4.39
C SER A 689 34.12 1.21 5.46
N PRO A 690 35.30 1.21 6.10
CA PRO A 690 35.68 2.22 7.08
C PRO A 690 35.53 3.66 6.55
N ARG A 691 35.84 3.87 5.26
CA ARG A 691 35.71 5.17 4.59
C ARG A 691 34.24 5.58 4.40
N GLU A 692 33.35 4.63 4.10
CA GLU A 692 31.91 4.90 4.02
C GLU A 692 31.36 5.25 5.41
N LEU A 693 31.75 4.49 6.45
CA LEU A 693 31.37 4.77 7.83
C LEU A 693 31.79 6.16 8.30
N ASP A 694 33.01 6.61 7.98
CA ASP A 694 33.47 7.97 8.31
C ASP A 694 32.64 9.07 7.62
N ARG A 695 32.22 8.83 6.38
CA ARG A 695 31.36 9.76 5.65
C ARG A 695 29.94 9.80 6.23
N ILE A 696 29.40 8.65 6.64
CA ILE A 696 28.10 8.56 7.32
C ILE A 696 28.17 9.25 8.69
N ARG A 697 29.24 9.03 9.47
CA ARG A 697 29.50 9.74 10.74
C ARG A 697 29.48 11.25 10.53
N ARG A 698 30.17 11.74 9.49
CA ARG A 698 30.17 13.15 9.11
C ARG A 698 28.76 13.65 8.76
N TRP A 699 28.01 12.92 7.95
CA TRP A 699 26.65 13.32 7.57
C TRP A 699 25.73 13.42 8.81
N CYS A 700 25.79 12.44 9.70
CA CYS A 700 25.00 12.36 10.93
C CYS A 700 25.33 13.48 11.92
N ILE A 701 26.62 13.74 12.18
CA ILE A 701 27.01 14.77 13.17
C ILE A 701 26.63 16.18 12.67
N MET A 702 26.67 16.40 11.36
CA MET A 702 26.24 17.65 10.72
C MET A 702 24.73 17.89 10.82
N ARG A 703 23.95 16.96 11.37
CA ARG A 703 22.52 17.15 11.62
C ARG A 703 22.25 17.95 12.90
N GLN A 704 23.23 18.13 13.76
CA GLN A 704 23.06 18.93 14.98
C GLN A 704 23.08 20.42 14.67
N GLN A 705 22.11 21.17 15.19
CA GLN A 705 22.06 22.63 15.18
C GLN A 705 21.95 23.12 16.64
N SER A 706 20.76 23.03 17.23
CA SER A 706 20.50 23.06 18.67
C SER A 706 20.14 21.64 19.12
N GLY A 707 18.97 21.16 18.68
CA GLY A 707 18.67 19.73 18.52
C GLY A 707 19.14 19.21 17.18
N PHE A 708 18.46 18.18 16.67
CA PHE A 708 18.78 17.54 15.39
C PHE A 708 17.69 17.77 14.35
N HIS A 709 18.08 17.90 13.08
CA HIS A 709 17.15 17.88 11.94
C HIS A 709 17.31 16.63 11.08
N GLY A 710 16.24 16.18 10.44
CA GLY A 710 16.26 14.98 9.60
C GLY A 710 17.05 15.12 8.30
N ARG A 711 17.19 16.35 7.77
CA ARG A 711 17.77 16.63 6.44
C ARG A 711 18.45 17.97 6.38
N PRO A 712 19.45 18.17 5.49
CA PRO A 712 20.12 19.46 5.34
C PRO A 712 19.10 20.57 5.07
N ASN A 713 19.31 21.74 5.69
CA ASN A 713 18.45 22.92 5.53
C ASN A 713 16.97 22.76 5.95
N LYS A 714 16.63 21.74 6.75
CA LYS A 714 15.32 21.62 7.41
C LYS A 714 15.38 22.10 8.88
N PRO A 715 14.26 22.51 9.49
CA PRO A 715 14.23 22.83 10.90
C PRO A 715 14.52 21.59 11.75
N VAL A 716 15.04 21.82 12.96
CA VAL A 716 15.20 20.79 14.00
C VAL A 716 13.85 20.23 14.44
N ASP A 717 13.85 19.01 14.94
CA ASP A 717 12.67 18.29 15.41
C ASP A 717 13.10 17.30 16.50
N THR A 718 12.40 17.32 17.63
CA THR A 718 12.69 16.53 18.84
C THR A 718 12.94 15.05 18.57
N CYS A 719 12.21 14.43 17.63
CA CYS A 719 12.38 13.00 17.40
C CYS A 719 13.76 12.64 16.82
N TYR A 720 14.45 13.56 16.14
CA TYR A 720 15.79 13.30 15.60
C TYR A 720 16.87 13.29 16.68
N SER A 721 16.61 13.81 17.87
CA SER A 721 17.50 13.62 19.01
C SER A 721 17.64 12.14 19.37
N PHE A 722 16.63 11.30 19.05
CA PHE A 722 16.79 9.86 19.04
C PHE A 722 17.25 9.33 17.69
N TRP A 723 16.55 9.60 16.57
CA TRP A 723 16.89 8.94 15.29
C TRP A 723 18.36 9.16 14.88
N VAL A 724 18.83 10.41 14.92
CA VAL A 724 20.23 10.71 14.60
C VAL A 724 21.14 10.41 15.79
N GLY A 725 20.71 10.72 17.02
CA GLY A 725 21.49 10.46 18.23
C GLY A 725 21.85 8.98 18.40
N ALA A 726 20.88 8.08 18.27
CA ALA A 726 21.06 6.63 18.34
C ALA A 726 21.94 6.12 17.18
N THR A 727 21.81 6.69 15.97
CA THR A 727 22.72 6.39 14.87
C THR A 727 24.16 6.74 15.22
N LEU A 728 24.39 7.93 15.80
CA LEU A 728 25.72 8.37 16.23
C LEU A 728 26.27 7.51 17.37
N GLU A 729 25.40 7.00 18.26
CA GLU A 729 25.77 6.09 19.35
C GLU A 729 26.23 4.74 18.78
N LEU A 730 25.46 4.18 17.82
CA LEU A 730 25.85 2.96 17.11
C LEU A 730 27.16 3.11 16.32
N LEU A 731 27.46 4.31 15.83
CA LEU A 731 28.70 4.62 15.12
C LEU A 731 29.86 5.02 16.04
N GLY A 732 29.66 5.03 17.36
CA GLY A 732 30.69 5.29 18.39
C GLY A 732 31.13 6.75 18.53
N VAL A 733 30.37 7.70 17.96
CA VAL A 733 30.73 9.12 17.85
C VAL A 733 29.75 10.08 18.54
N PHE A 734 28.68 9.59 19.17
CA PHE A 734 27.69 10.45 19.85
C PHE A 734 28.28 11.35 20.93
N ARG A 735 29.27 10.85 21.68
CA ARG A 735 30.03 11.61 22.70
C ARG A 735 30.69 12.90 22.21
N TYR A 736 30.84 13.08 20.89
CA TYR A 736 31.41 14.30 20.30
C TYR A 736 30.36 15.35 19.93
N THR A 737 29.07 15.09 20.22
CA THR A 737 27.99 16.05 20.00
C THR A 737 27.85 17.01 21.19
N ASN A 738 27.15 18.13 20.97
CA ASN A 738 26.88 19.10 22.04
C ASN A 738 25.65 18.66 22.86
N PHE A 739 25.86 18.02 24.01
CA PHE A 739 24.76 17.50 24.84
C PHE A 739 23.87 18.61 25.40
N GLU A 740 24.45 19.70 25.91
CA GLU A 740 23.70 20.81 26.50
C GLU A 740 22.72 21.47 25.52
N LYS A 741 23.17 21.77 24.29
CA LYS A 741 22.28 22.34 23.27
C LYS A 741 21.15 21.38 22.88
N ASN A 742 21.45 20.08 22.80
CA ASN A 742 20.44 19.08 22.49
C ASN A 742 19.42 18.96 23.63
N ARG A 743 19.90 18.87 24.88
CA ARG A 743 19.08 18.85 26.10
C ARG A 743 18.15 20.05 26.17
N ASN A 744 18.70 21.26 26.02
CA ASN A 744 17.94 22.50 26.08
C ASN A 744 16.87 22.59 24.98
N PHE A 745 17.17 22.11 23.77
CA PHE A 745 16.17 22.02 22.71
C PHE A 745 15.07 21.01 23.01
N ILE A 746 15.40 19.81 23.51
CA ILE A 746 14.37 18.82 23.86
C ILE A 746 13.45 19.38 24.96
N LEU A 747 14.03 19.96 26.01
CA LEU A 747 13.26 20.52 27.13
C LEU A 747 12.44 21.76 26.74
N SER A 748 12.84 22.54 25.73
CA SER A 748 12.01 23.64 25.23
C SER A 748 10.77 23.17 24.46
N THR A 749 10.71 21.88 24.08
CA THR A 749 9.51 21.26 23.48
C THR A 749 8.63 20.53 24.50
N GLN A 750 8.97 20.59 25.79
CA GLN A 750 8.23 19.96 26.87
C GLN A 750 6.93 20.73 27.14
N ASP A 751 5.79 20.04 27.08
CA ASP A 751 4.53 20.64 27.51
C ASP A 751 4.44 20.59 29.05
N ARG A 752 4.50 21.76 29.68
CA ARG A 752 4.52 21.88 31.15
C ARG A 752 3.15 21.61 31.79
N LEU A 753 2.07 21.70 31.02
CA LEU A 753 0.70 21.55 31.51
C LEU A 753 0.27 20.08 31.45
N VAL A 754 0.27 19.51 30.25
CA VAL A 754 -0.20 18.15 30.00
C VAL A 754 0.92 17.11 30.00
N GLY A 755 2.19 17.52 30.04
CA GLY A 755 3.32 16.60 29.87
C GLY A 755 3.46 16.11 28.43
N GLY A 756 4.50 15.32 28.21
CA GLY A 756 4.89 14.91 26.86
C GLY A 756 5.79 15.95 26.19
N PHE A 757 6.29 15.60 25.00
CA PHE A 757 7.10 16.48 24.17
C PHE A 757 6.42 16.64 22.82
N ALA A 758 6.59 17.82 22.24
CA ALA A 758 6.20 18.12 20.87
C ALA A 758 7.40 18.08 19.93
N LYS A 759 7.15 18.28 18.65
CA LYS A 759 8.18 18.42 17.61
C LYS A 759 9.01 19.71 17.79
N TRP A 760 8.34 20.79 18.15
CA TRP A 760 8.88 22.15 18.27
C TRP A 760 8.41 22.78 19.58
N PRO A 761 9.10 23.82 20.07
CA PRO A 761 8.60 24.64 21.15
C PRO A 761 7.22 25.20 20.82
N ASP A 762 6.39 25.40 21.85
CA ASP A 762 5.04 25.97 21.74
C ASP A 762 4.11 25.21 20.76
N SER A 763 4.34 23.90 20.60
CA SER A 763 3.53 23.01 19.77
C SER A 763 2.87 21.91 20.61
N HIS A 764 1.85 21.25 20.05
CA HIS A 764 1.11 20.22 20.78
C HIS A 764 1.94 18.93 20.95
N PRO A 765 2.00 18.35 22.16
CA PRO A 765 2.70 17.09 22.38
C PRO A 765 1.93 15.90 21.81
N ASP A 766 2.65 14.85 21.45
CA ASP A 766 2.09 13.59 20.98
C ASP A 766 2.91 12.39 21.49
N PRO A 767 2.35 11.16 21.48
CA PRO A 767 3.05 9.98 22.00
C PRO A 767 4.40 9.69 21.34
N LEU A 768 4.56 10.00 20.05
CA LEU A 768 5.79 9.72 19.30
C LEU A 768 6.91 10.67 19.76
N HIS A 769 6.66 11.97 19.76
CA HIS A 769 7.66 12.94 20.18
C HIS A 769 7.90 12.87 21.69
N ALA A 770 6.88 12.57 22.50
CA ALA A 770 7.05 12.31 23.93
C ALA A 770 8.03 11.16 24.19
N TYR A 771 7.86 10.03 23.48
CA TYR A 771 8.77 8.89 23.62
C TYR A 771 10.18 9.20 23.10
N PHE A 772 10.31 9.72 21.87
CA PHE A 772 11.64 9.96 21.29
C PHE A 772 12.39 11.13 21.93
N GLY A 773 11.69 12.11 22.51
CA GLY A 773 12.29 13.13 23.37
C GLY A 773 12.93 12.51 24.61
N LEU A 774 12.23 11.59 25.28
CA LEU A 774 12.77 10.83 26.42
C LEU A 774 13.94 9.94 26.01
N CYS A 775 13.87 9.26 24.87
CA CYS A 775 14.99 8.47 24.37
C CYS A 775 16.20 9.36 24.04
N GLY A 776 15.98 10.57 23.48
CA GLY A 776 17.04 11.55 23.26
C GLY A 776 17.72 12.02 24.55
N LEU A 777 16.93 12.27 25.61
CA LEU A 777 17.43 12.59 26.95
C LEU A 777 18.16 11.38 27.59
N SER A 778 17.64 10.18 27.40
CA SER A 778 18.27 8.93 27.86
C SER A 778 19.65 8.72 27.24
N LEU A 779 19.82 9.01 25.94
CA LEU A 779 21.11 8.88 25.26
C LEU A 779 22.20 9.80 25.84
N ILE A 780 21.85 11.02 26.24
CA ILE A 780 22.80 11.97 26.86
C ILE A 780 23.00 11.74 28.37
N GLY A 781 22.28 10.77 28.96
CA GLY A 781 22.43 10.42 30.37
C GLY A 781 21.62 11.28 31.34
N GLU A 782 20.44 11.78 30.93
CA GLU A 782 19.54 12.53 31.81
C GLU A 782 19.24 11.73 33.10
N PRO A 783 19.31 12.36 34.29
CA PRO A 783 19.02 11.70 35.55
C PRO A 783 17.61 11.09 35.59
N ASN A 784 17.46 9.98 36.31
CA ASN A 784 16.18 9.29 36.54
C ASN A 784 15.52 8.69 35.28
N LEU A 785 16.26 8.57 34.17
CA LEU A 785 15.85 7.84 32.97
C LEU A 785 16.68 6.56 32.80
N ARG A 786 16.03 5.46 32.42
CA ARG A 786 16.73 4.23 32.02
C ARG A 786 17.42 4.42 30.68
N LYS A 787 18.61 3.84 30.53
CA LYS A 787 19.35 3.83 29.26
C LYS A 787 18.57 3.05 28.18
N VAL A 788 18.41 3.64 27.01
CA VAL A 788 17.80 3.00 25.84
C VAL A 788 18.87 2.24 25.04
N HIS A 789 18.51 1.04 24.56
CA HIS A 789 19.32 0.28 23.61
C HIS A 789 19.16 0.91 22.21
N PRO A 790 20.23 1.46 21.61
CA PRO A 790 20.11 2.33 20.45
C PRO A 790 19.66 1.63 19.16
N ALA A 791 19.94 0.32 18.97
CA ALA A 791 19.47 -0.39 17.77
C ALA A 791 18.02 -0.92 17.89
N LEU A 792 17.67 -1.55 19.02
CA LEU A 792 16.38 -2.21 19.20
C LEU A 792 15.26 -1.27 19.69
N ASN A 793 15.60 -0.05 20.10
CA ASN A 793 14.64 0.99 20.53
C ASN A 793 13.75 0.53 21.70
N ILE A 794 14.36 -0.11 22.70
CA ILE A 794 13.75 -0.47 23.99
C ILE A 794 14.77 -0.17 25.10
N THR A 795 14.37 -0.19 26.37
CA THR A 795 15.34 0.01 27.47
C THR A 795 16.38 -1.11 27.53
N GLN A 796 17.55 -0.82 28.07
CA GLN A 796 18.58 -1.82 28.32
C GLN A 796 18.07 -2.95 29.22
N ARG A 797 17.14 -2.67 30.14
CA ARG A 797 16.45 -3.67 30.96
C ARG A 797 15.63 -4.64 30.11
N ALA A 798 14.78 -4.13 29.21
CA ALA A 798 13.99 -4.97 28.31
C ALA A 798 14.88 -5.81 27.38
N PHE A 799 16.01 -5.23 26.94
CA PHE A 799 17.01 -5.96 26.16
C PHE A 799 17.69 -7.08 26.96
N GLN A 800 18.03 -6.85 28.23
CA GLN A 800 18.59 -7.90 29.11
C GLN A 800 17.59 -9.06 29.32
N HIS A 801 16.30 -8.75 29.48
CA HIS A 801 15.24 -9.77 29.52
C HIS A 801 15.23 -10.61 28.23
N LEU A 802 15.29 -9.96 27.06
CA LEU A 802 15.40 -10.65 25.77
C LEU A 802 16.63 -11.57 25.70
N GLN A 803 17.80 -11.12 26.17
CA GLN A 803 19.02 -11.93 26.18
C GLN A 803 18.86 -13.19 27.06
N GLN A 804 18.19 -13.06 28.21
CA GLN A 804 17.88 -14.20 29.09
C GLN A 804 16.92 -15.20 28.41
N LEU A 805 15.92 -14.70 27.68
CA LEU A 805 15.01 -15.55 26.91
C LEU A 805 15.76 -16.31 25.80
N HIS A 806 16.64 -15.65 25.04
CA HIS A 806 17.45 -16.30 24.02
C HIS A 806 18.33 -17.41 24.60
N GLN A 807 18.99 -17.16 25.72
CA GLN A 807 19.78 -18.18 26.43
C GLN A 807 18.91 -19.38 26.82
N THR A 808 17.72 -19.12 27.36
CA THR A 808 16.75 -20.16 27.76
C THR A 808 16.32 -21.00 26.55
N TRP A 809 15.97 -20.37 25.42
CA TRP A 809 15.54 -21.06 24.21
C TRP A 809 16.65 -21.94 23.63
N ARG A 810 17.89 -21.42 23.53
CA ARG A 810 19.04 -22.18 23.03
C ARG A 810 19.36 -23.39 23.92
N SER A 811 19.33 -23.21 25.24
CA SER A 811 19.56 -24.30 26.18
C SER A 811 18.50 -25.41 26.13
N THR A 812 17.26 -25.06 25.76
CA THR A 812 16.17 -26.04 25.60
C THR A 812 16.32 -26.85 24.31
N THR A 813 16.79 -26.21 23.23
CA THR A 813 17.07 -26.88 21.95
C THR A 813 18.24 -27.87 22.07
N ASP A 814 19.30 -27.49 22.80
CA ASP A 814 20.47 -28.35 23.04
C ASP A 814 20.19 -29.57 23.93
N GLN A 815 19.08 -29.57 24.69
CA GLN A 815 18.64 -30.73 25.49
C GLN A 815 17.68 -31.67 24.73
N GLN A 816 17.15 -31.24 23.59
CA GLN A 816 16.25 -32.04 22.74
C GLN A 816 16.97 -32.70 21.55
N HIS A 817 18.24 -32.34 21.31
CA HIS A 817 19.17 -33.02 20.41
C HIS A 817 20.17 -33.86 21.20
#